data_AF-A0A0D2D8W7-F1
#
_entry.id   AF-A0A0D2D8W7-F1
#
_cell.length_a   1.000
_cell.length_b   1.000
_cell.length_c   1.000
_cell.angle_alpha   90.00
_cell.angle_beta   90.00
_cell.angle_gamma   90.00
#
_symmetry.space_group_name_H-M   'P 1'
#
loop_
_entity.id
_entity.type
_entity.pdbx_description
1 polymer ?
#
loop_
_entity_poly.entity_id
_entity_poly.type
_entity_poly.pdbx_seq_one_letter_code
_entity_poly.pdbx_strand_id
1 'polypeptide(L)'
;MSLHMTKICDTCGDFIRQEQTFYHCSVCRQGNFDICEKCHSGDKRCDDEHHVLLHYRIRGDAVVDADTGNLIHYFTFGNCPGCTWEKDGKPRDDDSSFHYEPFPNDSYIRVIDLFPGPDDEPLRYSLHYTRLDSLSRAQYIAISYVCGDVNIKVPSYCNGKRLDIYATLDKALRKWRRLEKQNWLRIWADAISIQQDDNEEKSAQVANMHEIYRHANQVFVDLGDPPDGLDVAVDLIRGASKSFRVENRTHPKPDNVESGPIHAQRLPKTEVTVEQALALTRFSELAWFRRLWVIQEVCLWDVYKAFPPVFLCGEHKIEWLDLINSSTQFGLAPLQIIDDPEVVTPELRGAFIEGTGWNPVAAAIFLEYYKIQSKQGPAQNLHWFLHRAWKQESTHPADKVFGLLGLVNNQYVIKHSRVAATNVQQNGHLQILDGKRVIQVDYDLQVPEIYEEIARLTLAEEKSLDMLADAGCSKSRRQPHLPSWVPDWSSYPKEPALILSSGLTSTANYRASLNTRLELPTKFASGLLEVDAYLVDTVLIEAARCGGEAEVIEVSGRAGLPEHRIIGVKQYLLSLWWCFGAKFNSYPTGQRPFDAFWRTLIANRAISGKQLVIPPAEFAESFLLAYPEILEVEIEDEKPACICPQWAIAANQERVNSGQSDNNNDAGLKEGKPLSIQDRYPRPGEFFGNEQPAYGEHYNAALRQSAIGRRFFRTTKGYMGMGPKNLTKGDHIVILKGGSLPFVLRKADAGDVDGMPVFTLLGEAYVHGLSEGEILQDCKDPDNDPNWTRVILS
;
A
#
# COMPACT_ATOMS: atom_id res chain seq x y z
N MET A 1 -45.34 38.73 -10.12
CA MET A 1 -44.51 38.86 -11.33
C MET A 1 -43.31 37.94 -11.14
N SER A 2 -43.18 36.89 -11.96
CA SER A 2 -42.00 36.02 -11.92
C SER A 2 -40.78 36.85 -12.36
N LEU A 3 -39.80 37.00 -11.48
CA LEU A 3 -38.46 37.43 -11.89
C LEU A 3 -37.90 36.29 -12.75
N HIS A 4 -38.02 36.40 -14.07
CA HIS A 4 -37.26 35.53 -14.96
C HIS A 4 -35.78 35.87 -14.78
N MET A 5 -35.00 34.91 -14.29
CA MET A 5 -33.60 35.06 -13.95
C MET A 5 -32.73 35.16 -15.21
N THR A 6 -31.73 36.05 -15.19
CA THR A 6 -30.91 36.38 -16.38
C THR A 6 -29.45 36.70 -16.04
N LYS A 7 -28.48 36.15 -16.80
CA LYS A 7 -27.11 36.69 -16.87
C LYS A 7 -27.04 37.83 -17.89
N ILE A 8 -25.98 38.65 -17.85
CA ILE A 8 -25.74 39.70 -18.82
C ILE A 8 -24.52 39.30 -19.65
N CYS A 9 -24.65 39.36 -20.97
CA CYS A 9 -23.52 39.19 -21.87
C CYS A 9 -22.55 40.38 -21.71
N ASP A 10 -21.30 40.12 -21.32
CA ASP A 10 -20.26 41.15 -21.14
C ASP A 10 -19.88 41.86 -22.44
N THR A 11 -20.27 41.31 -23.60
CA THR A 11 -19.97 41.88 -24.92
C THR A 11 -21.07 42.82 -25.44
N CYS A 12 -22.33 42.39 -25.39
CA CYS A 12 -23.45 43.17 -25.94
C CYS A 12 -24.39 43.78 -24.90
N GLY A 13 -24.26 43.39 -23.63
CA GLY A 13 -25.16 43.81 -22.56
C GLY A 13 -26.54 43.13 -22.59
N ASP A 14 -26.78 42.19 -23.52
CA ASP A 14 -28.07 41.47 -23.59
C ASP A 14 -28.23 40.48 -22.44
N PHE A 15 -29.48 40.26 -22.04
CA PHE A 15 -29.86 39.26 -21.05
C PHE A 15 -29.82 37.84 -21.64
N ILE A 16 -29.04 36.96 -21.01
CA ILE A 16 -29.05 35.50 -21.20
C ILE A 16 -30.12 34.94 -20.25
N ARG A 17 -31.19 34.36 -20.80
CA ARG A 17 -32.39 33.93 -20.06
C ARG A 17 -32.33 32.47 -19.62
N GLN A 18 -33.28 32.07 -18.77
CA GLN A 18 -33.46 30.68 -18.35
C GLN A 18 -33.53 29.71 -19.55
N GLU A 19 -32.91 28.53 -19.40
CA GLU A 19 -32.70 27.50 -20.43
C GLU A 19 -31.83 27.91 -21.62
N GLN A 20 -31.32 29.15 -21.65
CA GLN A 20 -30.35 29.57 -22.66
C GLN A 20 -28.93 29.15 -22.29
N THR A 21 -28.18 28.85 -23.34
CA THR A 21 -26.76 28.56 -23.31
C THR A 21 -25.95 29.83 -23.51
N PHE A 22 -24.73 29.83 -22.98
CA PHE A 22 -23.76 30.92 -23.08
C PHE A 22 -22.34 30.38 -22.93
N TYR A 23 -21.35 31.19 -23.26
CA TYR A 23 -19.94 30.85 -23.17
C TYR A 23 -19.27 31.64 -22.05
N HIS A 24 -18.48 30.97 -21.23
CA HIS A 24 -17.76 31.56 -20.12
C HIS A 24 -16.25 31.45 -20.34
N CYS A 25 -15.53 32.56 -20.23
CA CYS A 25 -14.07 32.57 -20.23
C CYS A 25 -13.54 32.54 -18.80
N SER A 26 -12.86 31.46 -18.41
CA SER A 26 -12.28 31.31 -17.07
C SER A 26 -10.98 32.10 -16.86
N VAL A 27 -10.45 32.73 -17.92
CA VAL A 27 -9.13 33.40 -17.89
C VAL A 27 -9.26 34.94 -17.88
N CYS A 28 -10.23 35.51 -18.61
CA CYS A 28 -10.39 36.96 -18.73
C CYS A 28 -11.08 37.60 -17.53
N ARG A 29 -10.73 38.86 -17.24
CA ARG A 29 -11.30 39.69 -16.15
C ARG A 29 -11.35 38.94 -14.81
N GLN A 30 -10.21 38.35 -14.42
CA GLN A 30 -10.08 37.51 -13.22
C GLN A 30 -11.01 36.27 -13.23
N GLY A 31 -11.42 35.77 -14.41
CA GLY A 31 -12.27 34.59 -14.60
C GLY A 31 -13.77 34.87 -14.54
N ASN A 32 -14.22 36.00 -15.08
CA ASN A 32 -15.64 36.39 -15.10
C ASN A 32 -15.97 37.15 -16.39
N PHE A 33 -16.07 36.44 -17.50
CA PHE A 33 -16.50 37.00 -18.77
C PHE A 33 -17.48 36.05 -19.46
N ASP A 34 -18.75 36.44 -19.48
CA ASP A 34 -19.85 35.65 -20.05
C ASP A 34 -20.29 36.25 -21.39
N ILE A 35 -20.39 35.40 -22.40
CA ILE A 35 -20.72 35.77 -23.78
C ILE A 35 -21.97 35.00 -24.22
N CYS A 36 -23.02 35.70 -24.66
CA CYS A 36 -24.17 35.01 -25.24
C CYS A 36 -23.80 34.32 -26.56
N GLU A 37 -24.54 33.27 -26.93
CA GLU A 37 -24.29 32.53 -28.18
C GLU A 37 -24.21 33.44 -29.41
N LYS A 38 -25.06 34.46 -29.50
CA LYS A 38 -25.05 35.40 -30.63
C LYS A 38 -23.73 36.16 -30.77
N CYS A 39 -23.12 36.55 -29.65
CA CYS A 39 -21.83 37.24 -29.66
C CYS A 39 -20.70 36.26 -29.98
N HIS A 40 -20.76 35.04 -29.43
CA HIS A 40 -19.81 33.98 -29.75
C HIS A 40 -19.84 33.58 -31.24
N SER A 41 -21.02 33.35 -31.82
CA SER A 41 -21.20 33.02 -33.25
C SER A 41 -20.81 34.16 -34.18
N GLY A 42 -20.76 35.40 -33.69
CA GLY A 42 -20.23 36.56 -34.42
C GLY A 42 -18.72 36.73 -34.27
N ASP A 43 -18.01 35.72 -33.76
CA ASP A 43 -16.58 35.70 -33.44
C ASP A 43 -16.12 36.85 -32.51
N LYS A 44 -17.05 37.36 -31.69
CA LYS A 44 -16.71 38.33 -30.64
C LYS A 44 -16.22 37.55 -29.42
N ARG A 45 -14.90 37.46 -29.27
CA ARG A 45 -14.24 36.79 -28.15
C ARG A 45 -13.59 37.81 -27.22
N CYS A 46 -13.09 37.32 -26.09
CA CYS A 46 -12.18 38.10 -25.25
C CYS A 46 -10.82 38.32 -25.95
N ASP A 47 -10.01 39.26 -25.46
CA ASP A 47 -8.81 39.81 -26.12
C ASP A 47 -7.68 38.83 -26.51
N ASP A 48 -7.79 37.53 -26.20
CA ASP A 48 -6.84 36.47 -26.58
C ASP A 48 -7.56 35.25 -27.18
N GLU A 49 -7.16 34.86 -28.40
CA GLU A 49 -7.70 33.71 -29.14
C GLU A 49 -7.35 32.34 -28.52
N HIS A 50 -6.34 32.29 -27.64
CA HIS A 50 -5.94 31.06 -26.94
C HIS A 50 -6.78 30.78 -25.69
N HIS A 51 -7.65 31.71 -25.27
CA HIS A 51 -8.53 31.48 -24.15
C HIS A 51 -9.65 30.50 -24.48
N VAL A 52 -9.77 29.47 -23.65
CA VAL A 52 -10.82 28.46 -23.78
C VAL A 52 -12.13 29.04 -23.26
N LEU A 53 -13.18 28.94 -24.09
CA LEU A 53 -14.54 29.31 -23.74
C LEU A 53 -15.33 28.05 -23.37
N LEU A 54 -15.83 28.00 -22.13
CA LEU A 54 -16.61 26.90 -21.59
C LEU A 54 -18.10 27.12 -21.88
N HIS A 55 -18.81 26.09 -22.31
CA HIS A 55 -20.20 26.18 -22.75
C HIS A 55 -21.16 25.86 -21.60
N TYR A 56 -21.91 26.84 -21.13
CA TYR A 56 -22.78 26.75 -19.94
C TYR A 56 -24.25 26.97 -20.30
N ARG A 57 -25.17 26.50 -19.46
CA ARG A 57 -26.63 26.65 -19.55
C ARG A 57 -27.21 27.09 -18.23
N ILE A 58 -28.19 28.00 -18.27
CA ILE A 58 -29.01 28.35 -17.11
C ILE A 58 -30.14 27.32 -16.95
N ARG A 59 -30.19 26.57 -15.85
CA ARG A 59 -31.23 25.55 -15.58
C ARG A 59 -31.85 25.78 -14.20
N GLY A 60 -33.02 26.41 -14.17
CA GLY A 60 -33.64 26.86 -12.92
C GLY A 60 -32.74 27.85 -12.19
N ASP A 61 -32.39 27.54 -10.94
CA ASP A 61 -31.48 28.36 -10.12
C ASP A 61 -30.00 28.00 -10.32
N ALA A 62 -29.66 27.08 -11.24
CA ALA A 62 -28.31 26.58 -11.46
C ALA A 62 -27.70 27.08 -12.78
N VAL A 63 -26.39 27.32 -12.78
CA VAL A 63 -25.53 27.24 -13.98
C VAL A 63 -25.01 25.82 -14.08
N VAL A 64 -25.27 25.20 -15.22
CA VAL A 64 -24.74 23.87 -15.55
C VAL A 64 -23.86 23.97 -16.79
N ASP A 65 -22.95 23.03 -16.99
CA ASP A 65 -22.30 22.82 -18.27
C ASP A 65 -23.36 22.43 -19.31
N ALA A 66 -23.35 23.09 -20.47
CA ALA A 66 -24.39 22.97 -21.47
C ALA A 66 -24.37 21.62 -22.20
N ASP A 67 -23.17 21.04 -22.34
CA ASP A 67 -22.90 19.83 -23.11
C ASP A 67 -23.13 18.59 -22.25
N THR A 68 -22.68 18.60 -21.01
CA THR A 68 -22.76 17.48 -20.06
C THR A 68 -23.98 17.59 -19.13
N GLY A 69 -24.46 18.80 -18.86
CA GLY A 69 -25.52 19.07 -17.89
C GLY A 69 -25.05 19.04 -16.44
N ASN A 70 -23.73 19.04 -16.21
CA ASN A 70 -23.09 19.01 -14.90
C ASN A 70 -23.27 20.33 -14.16
N LEU A 71 -23.55 20.28 -12.87
CA LEU A 71 -23.68 21.50 -12.06
C LEU A 71 -22.33 22.23 -11.98
N ILE A 72 -22.32 23.53 -12.29
CA ILE A 72 -21.15 24.39 -12.10
C ILE A 72 -21.31 25.18 -10.80
N HIS A 73 -22.36 25.99 -10.70
CA HIS A 73 -22.71 26.75 -9.50
C HIS A 73 -24.18 27.16 -9.60
N TYR A 74 -24.69 27.89 -8.63
CA TYR A 74 -26.06 28.36 -8.65
C TYR A 74 -26.17 29.89 -8.52
N PHE A 75 -27.33 30.45 -8.89
CA PHE A 75 -27.56 31.84 -9.26
C PHE A 75 -27.83 32.84 -8.13
N THR A 76 -28.56 32.48 -7.06
CA THR A 76 -29.01 33.51 -6.09
C THR A 76 -28.92 33.16 -4.61
N PHE A 77 -28.48 34.18 -3.89
CA PHE A 77 -28.46 34.42 -2.44
C PHE A 77 -29.86 34.50 -1.77
N GLY A 78 -30.95 34.05 -2.40
CA GLY A 78 -32.28 34.59 -2.09
C GLY A 78 -33.39 33.63 -1.68
N ASN A 79 -33.56 32.47 -2.30
CA ASN A 79 -34.80 31.69 -2.13
C ASN A 79 -34.60 30.18 -2.34
N CYS A 80 -33.84 29.54 -1.45
CA CYS A 80 -34.00 28.10 -1.28
C CYS A 80 -35.41 27.84 -0.71
N PRO A 81 -36.27 27.04 -1.38
CA PRO A 81 -37.58 26.69 -0.85
C PRO A 81 -37.40 25.77 0.38
N GLY A 82 -37.37 26.40 1.55
CA GLY A 82 -37.08 25.75 2.84
C GLY A 82 -36.04 26.50 3.69
N CYS A 83 -35.26 27.40 3.09
CA CYS A 83 -34.27 28.19 3.80
C CYS A 83 -34.89 29.52 4.24
N THR A 84 -35.17 29.66 5.54
CA THR A 84 -35.55 30.94 6.18
C THR A 84 -34.32 31.87 6.27
N TRP A 85 -33.80 32.28 5.12
CA TRP A 85 -32.69 33.24 4.96
C TRP A 85 -33.17 34.69 4.77
N GLU A 86 -34.46 34.92 5.08
CA GLU A 86 -35.06 36.14 5.65
C GLU A 86 -35.77 37.18 4.76
N LYS A 87 -36.80 37.79 5.38
CA LYS A 87 -37.34 39.12 5.03
C LYS A 87 -36.58 40.28 5.70
N ASP A 88 -35.74 40.04 6.73
CA ASP A 88 -35.20 41.08 7.63
C ASP A 88 -33.71 40.97 8.07
N GLY A 89 -32.89 40.07 7.53
CA GLY A 89 -31.42 40.26 7.45
C GLY A 89 -30.51 40.04 8.69
N LYS A 90 -30.73 39.04 9.55
CA LYS A 90 -29.71 38.07 10.04
C LYS A 90 -30.38 36.84 10.70
N PRO A 91 -30.13 35.57 10.29
CA PRO A 91 -30.48 34.44 11.16
C PRO A 91 -29.80 34.67 12.51
N ARG A 92 -30.56 34.63 13.61
CA ARG A 92 -29.95 34.58 14.93
C ARG A 92 -29.27 33.23 15.03
N ASP A 93 -27.99 33.22 14.73
CA ASP A 93 -27.07 32.18 15.16
C ASP A 93 -27.41 31.86 16.60
N ASP A 94 -27.82 30.62 16.81
CA ASP A 94 -28.24 30.10 18.09
C ASP A 94 -27.18 29.12 18.55
N ASP A 95 -26.60 29.40 19.71
CA ASP A 95 -25.55 28.57 20.32
C ASP A 95 -26.04 27.19 20.79
N SER A 96 -27.33 26.87 20.69
CA SER A 96 -27.81 25.51 20.91
C SER A 96 -27.29 24.54 19.85
N SER A 97 -26.95 23.34 20.31
CA SER A 97 -26.37 22.28 19.49
C SER A 97 -27.29 21.89 18.33
N PHE A 98 -26.70 21.72 17.16
CA PHE A 98 -27.35 21.11 16.01
C PHE A 98 -27.70 19.64 16.30
N HIS A 99 -28.86 19.19 15.86
CA HIS A 99 -29.32 17.81 16.00
C HIS A 99 -29.62 17.25 14.61
N TYR A 100 -29.08 16.06 14.32
CA TYR A 100 -29.34 15.35 13.07
C TYR A 100 -30.73 14.71 13.10
N GLU A 101 -31.43 14.78 11.97
CA GLU A 101 -32.65 13.97 11.77
C GLU A 101 -32.26 12.64 11.11
N PRO A 102 -32.86 11.50 11.51
CA PRO A 102 -32.54 10.21 10.91
C PRO A 102 -32.75 10.18 9.39
N PHE A 103 -31.94 9.39 8.68
CA PHE A 103 -32.15 9.18 7.25
C PHE A 103 -33.49 8.48 6.98
N PRO A 104 -34.21 8.85 5.90
CA PRO A 104 -35.41 8.13 5.50
C PRO A 104 -35.15 6.65 5.14
N ASN A 105 -33.99 6.37 4.52
CA ASN A 105 -33.44 5.05 4.24
C ASN A 105 -31.98 5.18 3.75
N ASP A 106 -31.34 4.04 3.51
CA ASP A 106 -29.91 3.93 3.17
C ASP A 106 -29.53 4.50 1.80
N SER A 107 -30.49 4.84 0.94
CA SER A 107 -30.22 5.48 -0.35
C SER A 107 -30.01 6.99 -0.24
N TYR A 108 -30.20 7.57 0.96
CA TYR A 108 -30.03 8.99 1.20
C TYR A 108 -28.65 9.34 1.76
N ILE A 109 -28.17 10.51 1.34
CA ILE A 109 -27.01 11.20 1.89
C ILE A 109 -27.39 12.63 2.24
N ARG A 110 -26.60 13.28 3.10
CA ARG A 110 -26.72 14.72 3.36
C ARG A 110 -25.64 15.49 2.60
N VAL A 111 -25.99 16.63 2.04
CA VAL A 111 -25.07 17.60 1.44
C VAL A 111 -25.32 18.96 2.06
N ILE A 112 -24.28 19.79 2.14
CA ILE A 112 -24.40 21.16 2.64
C ILE A 112 -24.46 22.16 1.50
N ASP A 113 -25.27 23.19 1.64
CA ASP A 113 -25.16 24.40 0.84
C ASP A 113 -24.34 25.43 1.65
N LEU A 114 -23.05 25.53 1.34
CA LEU A 114 -22.12 26.44 2.00
C LEU A 114 -22.40 27.88 1.61
N PHE A 115 -22.62 28.74 2.59
CA PHE A 115 -22.93 30.14 2.33
C PHE A 115 -21.68 31.01 2.18
N PRO A 116 -21.78 32.05 1.36
CA PRO A 116 -20.81 33.12 1.31
C PRO A 116 -20.73 33.87 2.63
N GLY A 117 -19.54 34.40 2.91
CA GLY A 117 -19.29 35.14 4.14
C GLY A 117 -17.81 35.49 4.26
N PRO A 118 -17.46 36.41 5.18
CA PRO A 118 -16.08 36.78 5.41
C PRO A 118 -15.31 35.66 6.11
N ASP A 119 -13.98 35.74 6.10
CA ASP A 119 -13.12 34.67 6.59
C ASP A 119 -12.84 34.71 8.09
N ASP A 120 -13.12 35.84 8.73
CA ASP A 120 -13.02 36.05 10.17
C ASP A 120 -14.28 35.65 10.94
N GLU A 121 -15.38 35.34 10.24
CA GLU A 121 -16.62 34.83 10.85
C GLU A 121 -16.77 33.31 10.73
N PRO A 122 -17.48 32.64 11.66
CA PRO A 122 -17.86 31.23 11.55
C PRO A 122 -18.53 30.87 10.20
N LEU A 123 -18.24 29.67 9.69
CA LEU A 123 -18.91 29.15 8.50
C LEU A 123 -20.40 28.96 8.76
N ARG A 124 -21.23 29.26 7.76
CA ARG A 124 -22.68 29.06 7.80
C ARG A 124 -23.10 28.24 6.60
N TYR A 125 -24.00 27.29 6.80
CA TYR A 125 -24.48 26.40 5.75
C TYR A 125 -25.84 25.79 6.11
N SER A 126 -26.58 25.35 5.11
CA SER A 126 -27.79 24.53 5.31
C SER A 126 -27.53 23.07 4.93
N LEU A 127 -28.19 22.15 5.63
CA LEU A 127 -28.07 20.71 5.40
C LEU A 127 -29.27 20.19 4.63
N HIS A 128 -29.03 19.43 3.56
CA HIS A 128 -30.06 18.91 2.66
C HIS A 128 -29.93 17.42 2.44
N TYR A 129 -31.06 16.72 2.36
CA TYR A 129 -31.11 15.31 1.98
C TYR A 129 -31.16 15.17 0.46
N THR A 130 -30.36 14.28 -0.09
CA THR A 130 -30.41 13.87 -1.49
C THR A 130 -30.26 12.36 -1.61
N ARG A 131 -30.80 11.77 -2.68
CA ARG A 131 -30.80 10.32 -2.91
C ARG A 131 -29.73 9.92 -3.92
N LEU A 132 -28.87 8.98 -3.58
CA LEU A 132 -27.81 8.46 -4.46
C LEU A 132 -28.35 7.85 -5.77
N ASP A 133 -29.45 7.09 -5.69
CA ASP A 133 -30.02 6.36 -6.82
C ASP A 133 -30.79 7.23 -7.84
N SER A 134 -31.19 8.44 -7.43
CA SER A 134 -31.95 9.38 -8.27
C SER A 134 -31.09 10.46 -8.92
N LEU A 135 -29.78 10.48 -8.61
CA LEU A 135 -28.80 11.39 -9.20
C LEU A 135 -28.52 11.02 -10.66
N SER A 136 -29.51 11.27 -11.53
CA SER A 136 -29.34 11.11 -12.97
C SER A 136 -28.26 12.04 -13.54
N ARG A 137 -27.81 13.08 -12.81
CA ARG A 137 -26.65 13.98 -13.06
C ARG A 137 -26.21 14.61 -11.73
N ALA A 138 -24.93 14.56 -11.38
CA ALA A 138 -24.38 15.02 -10.10
C ALA A 138 -24.68 16.51 -9.81
N GLN A 139 -25.19 16.82 -8.61
CA GLN A 139 -25.50 18.20 -8.17
C GLN A 139 -24.65 18.66 -6.98
N TYR A 140 -23.56 17.97 -6.67
CA TYR A 140 -22.69 18.34 -5.56
C TYR A 140 -21.23 18.02 -5.88
N ILE A 141 -20.33 18.68 -5.16
CA ILE A 141 -18.90 18.39 -5.15
C ILE A 141 -18.55 17.68 -3.85
N ALA A 142 -17.59 16.76 -3.88
CA ALA A 142 -17.08 16.13 -2.66
C ALA A 142 -15.78 16.80 -2.24
N ILE A 143 -15.58 17.01 -0.94
CA ILE A 143 -14.30 17.47 -0.41
C ILE A 143 -13.53 16.30 0.20
N SER A 144 -12.21 16.33 0.04
CA SER A 144 -11.25 15.40 0.58
C SER A 144 -10.17 16.22 1.30
N TYR A 145 -9.95 15.95 2.58
CA TYR A 145 -9.06 16.73 3.43
C TYR A 145 -8.55 15.85 4.58
N VAL A 146 -7.48 16.27 5.23
CA VAL A 146 -6.96 15.58 6.42
C VAL A 146 -7.75 16.05 7.65
N CYS A 147 -8.40 15.15 8.38
CA CYS A 147 -9.16 15.51 9.60
C CYS A 147 -8.29 16.18 10.68
N GLY A 148 -6.98 15.92 10.67
CA GLY A 148 -6.03 16.46 11.66
C GLY A 148 -6.31 15.92 13.06
N ASP A 149 -6.02 16.73 14.07
CA ASP A 149 -6.43 16.43 15.45
C ASP A 149 -7.95 16.65 15.59
N VAL A 150 -8.69 15.55 15.70
CA VAL A 150 -10.16 15.53 15.81
C VAL A 150 -10.69 16.24 17.06
N ASN A 151 -9.82 16.52 18.05
CA ASN A 151 -10.16 17.28 19.25
C ASN A 151 -10.16 18.80 19.00
N ILE A 152 -9.50 19.27 17.93
CA ILE A 152 -9.42 20.68 17.58
C ILE A 152 -10.60 21.02 16.66
N LYS A 153 -11.68 21.50 17.27
CA LYS A 153 -12.88 21.95 16.57
C LYS A 153 -13.05 23.46 16.63
N VAL A 154 -13.69 24.01 15.61
CA VAL A 154 -14.05 25.42 15.51
C VAL A 154 -15.56 25.57 15.33
N PRO A 155 -16.16 26.65 15.87
CA PRO A 155 -17.60 26.85 15.76
C PRO A 155 -18.03 27.13 14.32
N SER A 156 -19.15 26.53 13.93
CA SER A 156 -19.86 26.83 12.69
C SER A 156 -21.37 26.69 12.88
N TYR A 157 -22.18 27.15 11.94
CA TYR A 157 -23.63 27.14 12.05
C TYR A 157 -24.31 26.38 10.91
N CYS A 158 -24.99 25.30 11.27
CA CYS A 158 -25.78 24.47 10.38
C CYS A 158 -27.27 24.75 10.61
N ASN A 159 -28.00 25.20 9.59
CA ASN A 159 -29.41 25.59 9.72
C ASN A 159 -29.65 26.60 10.87
N GLY A 160 -28.68 27.48 11.15
CA GLY A 160 -28.73 28.48 12.22
C GLY A 160 -28.41 27.96 13.63
N LYS A 161 -28.09 26.67 13.79
CA LYS A 161 -27.69 26.04 15.06
C LYS A 161 -26.20 25.73 15.09
N ARG A 162 -25.59 25.75 16.27
CA ARG A 162 -24.16 25.51 16.42
C ARG A 162 -23.77 24.05 16.13
N LEU A 163 -22.84 23.86 15.20
CA LEU A 163 -22.18 22.60 14.90
C LEU A 163 -20.67 22.82 14.86
N ASP A 164 -19.95 22.26 15.82
CA ASP A 164 -18.49 22.41 15.88
C ASP A 164 -17.82 21.38 14.94
N ILE A 165 -17.04 21.87 13.97
CA ILE A 165 -16.40 21.06 12.92
C ILE A 165 -14.88 21.05 13.09
N TYR A 166 -14.19 20.09 12.48
CA TYR A 166 -12.73 20.03 12.53
C TYR A 166 -12.10 21.31 11.95
N ALA A 167 -11.07 21.82 12.62
CA ALA A 167 -10.38 23.04 12.17
C ALA A 167 -9.80 22.91 10.75
N THR A 168 -9.38 21.70 10.36
CA THR A 168 -8.90 21.43 9.00
C THR A 168 -10.03 21.47 7.96
N LEU A 169 -11.24 21.00 8.29
CA LEU A 169 -12.40 21.13 7.42
C LEU A 169 -12.80 22.59 7.23
N ASP A 170 -12.82 23.38 8.31
CA ASP A 170 -13.10 24.82 8.23
C ASP A 170 -12.11 25.53 7.29
N LYS A 171 -10.80 25.27 7.44
CA LYS A 171 -9.76 25.79 6.53
C LYS A 171 -10.01 25.37 5.07
N ALA A 172 -10.30 24.10 4.84
CA ALA A 172 -10.53 23.54 3.50
C ALA A 172 -11.76 24.18 2.82
N LEU A 173 -12.88 24.28 3.54
CA LEU A 173 -14.11 24.92 3.05
C LEU A 173 -13.92 26.42 2.78
N ARG A 174 -13.19 27.15 3.63
CA ARG A 174 -12.85 28.56 3.40
C ARG A 174 -11.96 28.74 2.18
N LYS A 175 -10.92 27.92 2.04
CA LYS A 175 -10.02 27.92 0.87
C LYS A 175 -10.84 27.75 -0.41
N TRP A 176 -11.75 26.78 -0.40
CA TRP A 176 -12.63 26.52 -1.54
C TRP A 176 -13.62 27.67 -1.82
N ARG A 177 -14.25 28.21 -0.78
CA ARG A 177 -15.16 29.37 -0.87
C ARG A 177 -14.50 30.61 -1.49
N ARG A 178 -13.20 30.83 -1.25
CA ARG A 178 -12.42 31.93 -1.88
C ARG A 178 -12.22 31.71 -3.37
N LEU A 179 -11.84 30.49 -3.77
CA LEU A 179 -11.54 30.15 -5.16
C LEU A 179 -12.79 30.28 -6.05
N GLU A 180 -13.94 29.86 -5.54
CA GLU A 180 -15.25 29.97 -6.22
C GLU A 180 -15.93 31.33 -6.03
N LYS A 181 -15.19 32.33 -5.54
CA LYS A 181 -15.59 33.74 -5.47
C LYS A 181 -16.90 34.00 -4.72
N GLN A 182 -17.11 33.30 -3.60
CA GLN A 182 -18.24 33.55 -2.68
C GLN A 182 -19.64 33.32 -3.30
N ASN A 183 -19.79 32.31 -4.16
CA ASN A 183 -21.12 31.75 -4.46
C ASN A 183 -21.50 30.68 -3.43
N TRP A 184 -22.77 30.28 -3.41
CA TRP A 184 -23.17 29.12 -2.61
C TRP A 184 -22.72 27.82 -3.27
N LEU A 185 -22.15 26.93 -2.46
CA LEU A 185 -21.53 25.69 -2.93
C LEU A 185 -22.22 24.50 -2.31
N ARG A 186 -22.72 23.59 -3.15
CA ARG A 186 -23.30 22.34 -2.68
C ARG A 186 -22.22 21.29 -2.50
N ILE A 187 -21.85 21.00 -1.26
CA ILE A 187 -20.68 20.20 -0.88
C ILE A 187 -21.12 18.96 -0.11
N TRP A 188 -20.52 17.82 -0.37
CA TRP A 188 -20.49 16.70 0.54
C TRP A 188 -19.19 16.70 1.33
N ALA A 189 -19.27 16.67 2.65
CA ALA A 189 -18.14 16.62 3.56
C ALA A 189 -18.45 15.67 4.71
N ASP A 190 -17.71 14.56 4.81
CA ASP A 190 -17.94 13.48 5.76
C ASP A 190 -18.25 13.91 7.20
N ALA A 191 -17.49 14.86 7.76
CA ALA A 191 -17.64 15.31 9.16
C ALA A 191 -18.91 16.11 9.44
N ILE A 192 -19.63 16.55 8.39
CA ILE A 192 -20.93 17.26 8.51
C ILE A 192 -22.06 16.41 7.91
N SER A 193 -21.78 15.71 6.82
CA SER A 193 -22.78 14.90 6.10
C SER A 193 -23.12 13.59 6.82
N ILE A 194 -22.25 13.12 7.72
CA ILE A 194 -22.42 11.91 8.51
C ILE A 194 -22.41 12.28 9.99
N GLN A 195 -23.37 11.77 10.75
CA GLN A 195 -23.39 11.84 12.20
C GLN A 195 -22.29 10.93 12.77
N GLN A 196 -21.16 11.54 13.14
CA GLN A 196 -19.93 10.81 13.49
C GLN A 196 -20.01 10.00 14.80
N ASP A 197 -20.96 10.32 15.68
CA ASP A 197 -21.17 9.67 16.97
C ASP A 197 -22.23 8.55 16.95
N ASP A 198 -22.88 8.33 15.80
CA ASP A 198 -23.81 7.22 15.57
C ASP A 198 -23.13 6.15 14.69
N ASN A 199 -22.72 5.04 15.31
CA ASN A 199 -22.06 3.94 14.60
C ASN A 199 -22.99 3.25 13.58
N GLU A 200 -24.30 3.20 13.82
CA GLU A 200 -25.25 2.59 12.89
C GLU A 200 -25.32 3.44 11.61
N GLU A 201 -25.50 4.75 11.77
CA GLU A 201 -25.49 5.70 10.66
C GLU A 201 -24.13 5.70 9.94
N LYS A 202 -23.03 5.75 10.70
CA LYS A 202 -21.67 5.77 10.17
C LYS A 202 -21.38 4.52 9.34
N SER A 203 -21.72 3.34 9.84
CA SER A 203 -21.59 2.08 9.09
C SER A 203 -22.36 2.12 7.77
N ALA A 204 -23.60 2.61 7.79
CA ALA A 204 -24.44 2.75 6.59
C ALA A 204 -23.84 3.71 5.55
N GLN A 205 -23.37 4.87 5.99
CA GLN A 205 -22.79 5.88 5.11
C GLN A 205 -21.42 5.47 4.58
N VAL A 206 -20.58 4.84 5.42
CA VAL A 206 -19.25 4.33 5.01
C VAL A 206 -19.37 3.24 3.95
N ALA A 207 -20.32 2.32 4.11
CA ALA A 207 -20.61 1.32 3.08
C ALA A 207 -20.94 1.95 1.71
N ASN A 208 -21.54 3.14 1.71
CA ASN A 208 -21.93 3.88 0.51
C ASN A 208 -20.89 4.92 0.04
N MET A 209 -19.79 5.15 0.78
CA MET A 209 -18.82 6.22 0.49
C MET A 209 -18.26 6.15 -0.94
N HIS A 210 -18.06 4.93 -1.45
CA HIS A 210 -17.61 4.70 -2.81
C HIS A 210 -18.59 5.23 -3.89
N GLU A 211 -19.89 5.11 -3.67
CA GLU A 211 -20.93 5.66 -4.56
C GLU A 211 -21.04 7.18 -4.42
N ILE A 212 -20.78 7.73 -3.23
CA ILE A 212 -20.73 9.18 -3.00
C ILE A 212 -19.64 9.82 -3.85
N TYR A 213 -18.39 9.35 -3.72
CA TYR A 213 -17.28 9.91 -4.53
C TYR A 213 -17.43 9.63 -6.03
N ARG A 214 -18.02 8.48 -6.40
CA ARG A 214 -18.31 8.16 -7.81
C ARG A 214 -19.31 9.12 -8.45
N HIS A 215 -20.35 9.51 -7.71
CA HIS A 215 -21.42 10.37 -8.19
C HIS A 215 -21.20 11.87 -7.89
N ALA A 216 -20.07 12.24 -7.29
CA ALA A 216 -19.70 13.64 -7.14
C ALA A 216 -19.39 14.26 -8.52
N ASN A 217 -19.78 15.52 -8.73
CA ASN A 217 -19.50 16.25 -9.96
C ASN A 217 -17.99 16.49 -10.14
N GLN A 218 -17.31 16.72 -9.02
CA GLN A 218 -15.87 16.88 -8.92
C GLN A 218 -15.45 16.61 -7.47
N VAL A 219 -14.21 16.18 -7.28
CA VAL A 219 -13.60 16.02 -5.96
C VAL A 219 -12.53 17.09 -5.76
N PHE A 220 -12.62 17.83 -4.67
CA PHE A 220 -11.61 18.81 -4.27
C PHE A 220 -10.79 18.28 -3.11
N VAL A 221 -9.50 18.20 -3.35
CA VAL A 221 -8.52 17.68 -2.39
C VAL A 221 -7.78 18.85 -1.77
N ASP A 222 -7.94 19.07 -0.47
CA ASP A 222 -7.07 19.95 0.30
C ASP A 222 -5.88 19.18 0.86
N LEU A 223 -4.69 19.46 0.31
CA LEU A 223 -3.43 18.88 0.75
C LEU A 223 -2.91 19.52 2.04
N GLY A 224 -3.53 20.60 2.51
CA GLY A 224 -3.19 21.29 3.75
C GLY A 224 -2.24 22.48 3.56
N ASP A 225 -1.42 22.71 4.58
CA ASP A 225 -0.45 23.81 4.62
C ASP A 225 0.74 23.52 3.68
N PRO A 226 1.29 24.54 2.99
CA PRO A 226 2.33 24.34 1.98
C PRO A 226 3.66 23.88 2.61
N PRO A 227 4.30 22.82 2.08
CA PRO A 227 5.63 22.40 2.53
C PRO A 227 6.74 23.31 1.99
N ASP A 228 7.91 23.28 2.64
CA ASP A 228 9.11 23.97 2.14
C ASP A 228 9.51 23.46 0.75
N GLY A 229 9.63 24.38 -0.21
CA GLY A 229 9.95 24.06 -1.60
C GLY A 229 8.73 23.71 -2.46
N LEU A 230 7.51 24.00 -2.01
CA LEU A 230 6.27 23.72 -2.77
C LEU A 230 6.31 24.25 -4.21
N ASP A 231 6.75 25.49 -4.43
CA ASP A 231 6.80 26.08 -5.77
C ASP A 231 7.67 25.25 -6.72
N VAL A 232 8.85 24.81 -6.24
CA VAL A 232 9.77 23.95 -6.99
C VAL A 232 9.12 22.61 -7.32
N ALA A 233 8.45 21.97 -6.33
CA ALA A 233 7.75 20.71 -6.54
C ALA A 233 6.63 20.85 -7.58
N VAL A 234 5.79 21.88 -7.47
CA VAL A 234 4.67 22.13 -8.39
C VAL A 234 5.15 22.41 -9.81
N ASP A 235 6.24 23.17 -9.97
CA ASP A 235 6.83 23.45 -11.28
C ASP A 235 7.38 22.18 -11.94
N LEU A 236 8.03 21.29 -11.18
CA LEU A 236 8.47 19.98 -11.66
C LEU A 236 7.29 19.10 -12.09
N ILE A 237 6.24 19.04 -11.25
CA ILE A 237 5.03 18.25 -11.52
C ILE A 237 4.37 18.70 -12.83
N ARG A 238 4.13 20.00 -12.98
CA ARG A 238 3.53 20.58 -14.19
C ARG A 238 4.45 20.45 -15.40
N GLY A 239 5.76 20.61 -15.20
CA GLY A 239 6.78 20.46 -16.24
C GLY A 239 6.78 19.05 -16.84
N ALA A 240 6.75 18.02 -15.98
CA ALA A 240 6.69 16.62 -16.40
C ALA A 240 5.44 16.31 -17.23
N SER A 241 4.29 16.80 -16.78
CA SER A 241 3.03 16.65 -17.50
C SER A 241 3.04 17.29 -18.90
N LYS A 242 3.66 18.47 -19.04
CA LYS A 242 3.83 19.14 -20.34
C LYS A 242 4.70 18.30 -21.28
N SER A 243 5.85 17.80 -20.82
CA SER A 243 6.76 16.97 -21.63
C SER A 243 6.08 15.67 -22.10
N PHE A 244 5.37 14.98 -21.19
CA PHE A 244 4.65 13.75 -21.51
C PHE A 244 3.56 13.94 -22.58
N ARG A 245 2.87 15.09 -22.56
CA ARG A 245 1.85 15.44 -23.58
C ARG A 245 2.46 15.74 -24.95
N VAL A 246 3.69 16.24 -25.01
CA VAL A 246 4.41 16.53 -26.26
C VAL A 246 4.91 15.23 -26.89
N GLU A 247 5.55 14.35 -26.13
CA GLU A 247 6.07 13.07 -26.64
C GLU A 247 4.99 12.13 -27.20
N ASN A 248 3.82 12.08 -26.56
CA ASN A 248 2.68 11.28 -27.03
C ASN A 248 2.01 11.81 -28.32
N ARG A 249 2.26 13.06 -28.71
CA ARG A 249 1.78 13.61 -29.99
C ARG A 249 2.68 13.23 -31.16
N THR A 250 3.96 12.93 -30.89
CA THR A 250 4.98 12.69 -31.92
C THR A 250 5.24 11.21 -32.21
N HIS A 251 4.81 10.29 -31.34
CA HIS A 251 4.96 8.84 -31.53
C HIS A 251 3.61 8.11 -31.53
N PRO A 252 3.21 7.40 -32.62
CA PRO A 252 2.07 6.48 -32.58
C PRO A 252 2.37 5.35 -31.60
N LYS A 253 1.36 4.93 -30.82
CA LYS A 253 1.45 3.84 -29.83
C LYS A 253 2.17 2.63 -30.44
N PRO A 254 3.26 2.12 -29.84
CA PRO A 254 3.79 0.83 -30.24
C PRO A 254 2.81 -0.26 -29.79
N ASP A 255 2.39 -1.12 -30.72
CA ASP A 255 1.49 -2.27 -30.51
C ASP A 255 2.08 -3.37 -29.57
N ASN A 256 3.13 -3.08 -28.81
CA ASN A 256 3.79 -3.98 -27.86
C ASN A 256 4.18 -3.26 -26.55
N VAL A 257 3.32 -2.40 -25.99
CA VAL A 257 3.51 -1.94 -24.60
C VAL A 257 3.20 -3.12 -23.69
N GLU A 258 4.24 -3.85 -23.28
CA GLU A 258 4.14 -4.84 -22.21
C GLU A 258 3.52 -4.19 -20.94
N SER A 259 2.62 -4.96 -20.33
CA SER A 259 1.63 -4.61 -19.33
C SER A 259 2.09 -3.71 -18.16
N GLY A 260 1.53 -2.50 -18.06
CA GLY A 260 1.29 -1.80 -16.79
C GLY A 260 2.09 -0.52 -16.50
N PRO A 261 1.54 0.41 -15.68
CA PRO A 261 2.26 1.57 -15.17
C PRO A 261 3.16 1.11 -14.02
N ILE A 262 4.29 1.78 -13.85
CA ILE A 262 5.33 1.40 -12.87
C ILE A 262 6.10 0.14 -13.31
N HIS A 263 6.42 0.08 -14.60
CA HIS A 263 7.50 -0.77 -15.07
C HIS A 263 8.69 0.09 -15.47
N ALA A 264 9.66 0.19 -14.55
CA ALA A 264 10.97 0.82 -14.63
C ALA A 264 11.90 0.32 -15.75
N GLN A 265 11.36 -0.30 -16.80
CA GLN A 265 12.15 -0.62 -17.98
C GLN A 265 12.18 0.62 -18.88
N ARG A 266 13.32 1.33 -18.82
CA ARG A 266 13.76 2.37 -19.78
C ARG A 266 13.11 3.75 -19.69
N LEU A 267 12.76 4.23 -18.50
CA LEU A 267 12.65 5.68 -18.35
C LEU A 267 14.08 6.26 -18.28
N PRO A 268 14.41 7.30 -19.08
CA PRO A 268 15.68 8.00 -18.96
C PRO A 268 15.90 8.45 -17.51
N LYS A 269 17.16 8.41 -17.02
CA LYS A 269 17.50 9.08 -15.77
C LYS A 269 17.03 10.52 -15.90
N THR A 270 16.05 10.92 -15.08
CA THR A 270 15.64 12.32 -15.04
C THR A 270 16.62 13.00 -14.10
N GLU A 271 17.56 13.76 -14.66
CA GLU A 271 18.48 14.54 -13.86
C GLU A 271 17.69 15.59 -13.06
N VAL A 272 17.65 15.40 -11.75
CA VAL A 272 17.07 16.33 -10.78
C VAL A 272 18.16 16.75 -9.81
N THR A 273 18.11 17.99 -9.34
CA THR A 273 19.01 18.47 -8.28
C THR A 273 18.58 17.93 -6.91
N VAL A 274 19.48 17.98 -5.92
CA VAL A 274 19.17 17.62 -4.53
C VAL A 274 17.98 18.43 -3.99
N GLU A 275 17.93 19.72 -4.28
CA GLU A 275 16.84 20.61 -3.87
C GLU A 275 15.50 20.18 -4.49
N GLN A 276 15.49 19.85 -5.78
CA GLN A 276 14.31 19.38 -6.49
C GLN A 276 13.79 18.05 -5.92
N ALA A 277 14.70 17.12 -5.60
CA ALA A 277 14.34 15.85 -4.99
C ALA A 277 13.76 16.05 -3.58
N LEU A 278 14.38 16.90 -2.75
CA LEU A 278 13.85 17.23 -1.42
C LEU A 278 12.47 17.88 -1.49
N ALA A 279 12.24 18.78 -2.45
CA ALA A 279 10.93 19.41 -2.67
C ALA A 279 9.85 18.37 -3.03
N LEU A 280 10.15 17.44 -3.95
CA LEU A 280 9.25 16.34 -4.32
C LEU A 280 9.00 15.39 -3.14
N THR A 281 10.03 15.04 -2.36
CA THR A 281 9.91 14.19 -1.17
C THR A 281 8.98 14.83 -0.14
N ARG A 282 9.22 16.09 0.26
CA ARG A 282 8.38 16.80 1.23
C ARG A 282 6.93 16.94 0.77
N PHE A 283 6.73 17.20 -0.52
CA PHE A 283 5.39 17.22 -1.10
C PHE A 283 4.71 15.85 -0.99
N SER A 284 5.41 14.76 -1.30
CA SER A 284 4.87 13.40 -1.20
C SER A 284 4.63 12.92 0.25
N GLU A 285 5.28 13.56 1.22
CA GLU A 285 5.13 13.27 2.65
C GLU A 285 3.94 13.96 3.31
N LEU A 286 3.26 14.87 2.61
CA LEU A 286 2.05 15.52 3.12
C LEU A 286 1.05 14.48 3.63
N ALA A 287 0.50 14.71 4.82
CA ALA A 287 -0.30 13.74 5.55
C ALA A 287 -1.50 13.19 4.74
N TRP A 288 -2.03 13.98 3.80
CA TRP A 288 -3.10 13.56 2.91
C TRP A 288 -2.72 12.31 2.11
N PHE A 289 -1.53 12.28 1.51
CA PHE A 289 -1.06 11.17 0.68
C PHE A 289 -0.90 9.85 1.43
N ARG A 290 -0.70 9.94 2.75
CA ARG A 290 -0.55 8.76 3.60
C ARG A 290 -1.89 8.12 3.94
N ARG A 291 -3.03 8.79 3.82
CA ARG A 291 -4.34 8.26 4.24
C ARG A 291 -4.84 7.19 3.28
N LEU A 292 -5.49 6.15 3.81
CA LEU A 292 -6.05 5.06 3.02
C LEU A 292 -7.26 5.50 2.18
N TRP A 293 -8.15 6.28 2.79
CA TRP A 293 -9.41 6.70 2.18
C TRP A 293 -9.22 7.43 0.86
N VAL A 294 -8.11 8.15 0.69
CA VAL A 294 -7.82 8.94 -0.51
C VAL A 294 -7.86 8.13 -1.79
N ILE A 295 -7.58 6.81 -1.72
CA ILE A 295 -7.66 5.93 -2.88
C ILE A 295 -9.08 5.92 -3.45
N GLN A 296 -10.11 5.78 -2.60
CA GLN A 296 -11.50 5.85 -3.07
C GLN A 296 -11.86 7.28 -3.51
N GLU A 297 -11.38 8.28 -2.78
CA GLU A 297 -11.75 9.68 -2.99
C GLU A 297 -11.31 10.21 -4.36
N VAL A 298 -10.13 9.81 -4.87
CA VAL A 298 -9.61 10.34 -6.15
C VAL A 298 -9.71 9.37 -7.32
N CYS A 299 -9.98 8.08 -7.09
CA CYS A 299 -10.06 7.10 -8.19
C CYS A 299 -11.47 6.70 -8.57
N LEU A 300 -12.52 7.07 -7.85
CA LEU A 300 -13.86 6.52 -8.15
C LEU A 300 -14.74 7.42 -9.03
N TRP A 301 -14.31 8.65 -9.33
CA TRP A 301 -15.02 9.57 -10.21
C TRP A 301 -15.33 8.95 -11.60
N ASP A 302 -16.49 9.27 -12.16
CA ASP A 302 -16.91 8.81 -13.49
C ASP A 302 -16.27 9.70 -14.57
N VAL A 303 -15.27 9.16 -15.26
CA VAL A 303 -14.48 9.87 -16.30
C VAL A 303 -15.35 10.44 -17.43
N TYR A 304 -16.58 9.95 -17.62
CA TYR A 304 -17.49 10.42 -18.66
C TYR A 304 -18.56 11.39 -18.15
N LYS A 305 -18.74 11.52 -16.83
CA LYS A 305 -19.83 12.31 -16.23
C LYS A 305 -19.36 13.32 -15.18
N ALA A 306 -18.11 13.25 -14.73
CA ALA A 306 -17.56 14.12 -13.69
C ALA A 306 -16.25 14.77 -14.18
N PHE A 307 -15.87 15.86 -13.53
CA PHE A 307 -14.56 16.47 -13.73
C PHE A 307 -13.51 15.74 -12.89
N PRO A 308 -12.25 15.66 -13.38
CA PRO A 308 -11.17 15.02 -12.63
C PRO A 308 -10.94 15.73 -11.28
N PRO A 309 -10.42 15.01 -10.27
CA PRO A 309 -10.07 15.61 -8.99
C PRO A 309 -9.06 16.76 -9.15
N VAL A 310 -9.23 17.78 -8.31
CA VAL A 310 -8.34 18.95 -8.25
C VAL A 310 -7.72 19.02 -6.86
N PHE A 311 -6.41 19.24 -6.82
CA PHE A 311 -5.62 19.30 -5.61
C PHE A 311 -5.23 20.74 -5.30
N LEU A 312 -5.38 21.12 -4.04
CA LEU A 312 -5.07 22.45 -3.52
C LEU A 312 -3.98 22.34 -2.47
N CYS A 313 -2.87 23.02 -2.67
CA CYS A 313 -1.78 23.11 -1.70
C CYS A 313 -1.32 24.56 -1.62
N GLY A 314 -1.48 25.20 -0.46
CA GLY A 314 -1.37 26.67 -0.38
C GLY A 314 -2.31 27.34 -1.39
N GLU A 315 -1.76 28.18 -2.27
CA GLU A 315 -2.47 28.86 -3.36
C GLU A 315 -2.40 28.11 -4.70
N HIS A 316 -1.68 26.99 -4.76
CA HIS A 316 -1.52 26.22 -5.99
C HIS A 316 -2.70 25.29 -6.23
N LYS A 317 -3.23 25.36 -7.45
CA LYS A 317 -4.12 24.37 -8.03
C LYS A 317 -3.32 23.38 -8.88
N ILE A 318 -3.42 22.09 -8.57
CA ILE A 318 -2.70 21.00 -9.24
C ILE A 318 -3.74 20.02 -9.79
N GLU A 319 -3.63 19.70 -11.08
CA GLU A 319 -4.57 18.78 -11.75
C GLU A 319 -4.18 17.32 -11.47
N TRP A 320 -5.16 16.43 -11.32
CA TRP A 320 -4.91 14.99 -11.11
C TRP A 320 -3.97 14.38 -12.16
N LEU A 321 -4.13 14.77 -13.42
CA LEU A 321 -3.28 14.30 -14.52
C LEU A 321 -1.81 14.74 -14.37
N ASP A 322 -1.55 15.88 -13.74
CA ASP A 322 -0.18 16.34 -13.54
C ASP A 322 0.55 15.46 -12.51
N LEU A 323 -0.15 15.02 -11.46
CA LEU A 323 0.36 14.06 -10.48
C LEU A 323 0.62 12.69 -11.10
N ILE A 324 -0.26 12.19 -11.98
CA ILE A 324 -0.06 10.91 -12.66
C ILE A 324 1.17 10.97 -13.57
N ASN A 325 1.23 11.97 -14.45
CA ASN A 325 2.31 12.08 -15.43
C ASN A 325 3.66 12.27 -14.72
N SER A 326 3.72 13.15 -13.72
CA SER A 326 4.94 13.34 -12.94
C SER A 326 5.36 12.08 -12.18
N SER A 327 4.42 11.26 -11.68
CA SER A 327 4.71 9.97 -11.05
C SER A 327 5.32 8.97 -12.02
N THR A 328 4.92 9.00 -13.30
CA THR A 328 5.58 8.16 -14.32
C THR A 328 7.01 8.62 -14.59
N GLN A 329 7.27 9.93 -14.65
CA GLN A 329 8.61 10.46 -14.96
C GLN A 329 9.58 10.35 -13.78
N PHE A 330 9.15 10.74 -12.58
CA PHE A 330 10.02 10.84 -11.41
C PHE A 330 9.90 9.65 -10.46
N GLY A 331 9.15 8.59 -10.80
CA GLY A 331 8.84 7.47 -9.90
C GLY A 331 10.05 6.79 -9.25
N LEU A 332 11.24 6.90 -9.85
CA LEU A 332 12.52 6.44 -9.30
C LEU A 332 13.53 7.57 -9.04
N ALA A 333 13.21 8.83 -9.36
CA ALA A 333 14.17 9.94 -9.30
C ALA A 333 14.77 10.17 -7.89
N PRO A 334 14.01 10.08 -6.78
CA PRO A 334 14.60 10.16 -5.45
C PRO A 334 15.58 9.00 -5.17
N LEU A 335 15.34 7.80 -5.70
CA LEU A 335 16.22 6.65 -5.53
C LEU A 335 17.54 6.81 -6.30
N GLN A 336 17.54 7.54 -7.42
CA GLN A 336 18.71 7.73 -8.29
C GLN A 336 19.77 8.68 -7.72
N ILE A 337 19.38 9.63 -6.86
CA ILE A 337 20.32 10.53 -6.16
C ILE A 337 21.01 9.83 -4.99
N ILE A 338 20.40 8.77 -4.45
CA ILE A 338 20.80 8.12 -3.20
C ILE A 338 21.94 7.10 -3.40
N ASP A 339 22.23 6.70 -4.63
CA ASP A 339 23.35 5.80 -4.95
C ASP A 339 24.71 6.53 -5.02
N ASP A 340 24.75 7.86 -4.87
CA ASP A 340 25.99 8.64 -4.76
C ASP A 340 26.29 8.98 -3.27
N PRO A 341 27.29 8.31 -2.65
CA PRO A 341 27.64 8.53 -1.25
C PRO A 341 28.08 9.97 -0.92
N GLU A 342 28.53 10.74 -1.92
CA GLU A 342 28.94 12.14 -1.74
C GLU A 342 27.74 13.09 -1.65
N VAL A 343 26.55 12.65 -2.08
CA VAL A 343 25.34 13.49 -2.22
C VAL A 343 24.26 13.15 -1.17
N VAL A 344 24.32 11.96 -0.55
CA VAL A 344 23.32 11.51 0.44
C VAL A 344 23.43 12.29 1.75
N THR A 345 22.49 13.21 1.98
CA THR A 345 22.27 13.82 3.30
C THR A 345 21.47 12.88 4.22
N PRO A 346 21.56 13.01 5.56
CA PRO A 346 20.75 12.23 6.50
C PRO A 346 19.25 12.27 6.22
N GLU A 347 18.75 13.40 5.72
CA GLU A 347 17.34 13.63 5.39
C GLU A 347 16.88 12.77 4.20
N LEU A 348 17.70 12.64 3.15
CA LEU A 348 17.41 11.76 2.00
C LEU A 348 17.52 10.27 2.37
N ARG A 349 18.39 9.92 3.33
CA ARG A 349 18.54 8.54 3.82
C ARG A 349 17.29 8.05 4.58
N GLY A 350 16.57 8.93 5.29
CA GLY A 350 15.30 8.60 5.95
C GLY A 350 14.20 8.19 4.96
N ALA A 351 14.05 8.93 3.86
CA ALA A 351 13.10 8.64 2.79
C ALA A 351 13.34 7.28 2.09
N PHE A 352 14.59 6.81 2.05
CA PHE A 352 14.97 5.49 1.53
C PHE A 352 14.54 4.34 2.45
N ILE A 353 14.74 4.48 3.77
CA ILE A 353 14.47 3.41 4.75
C ILE A 353 12.95 3.11 4.82
N GLU A 354 12.10 4.11 4.57
CA GLU A 354 10.65 3.95 4.57
C GLU A 354 10.07 3.50 3.22
N GLY A 355 10.90 3.40 2.17
CA GLY A 355 10.54 2.83 0.86
C GLY A 355 9.45 3.61 0.13
N THR A 356 9.45 4.93 0.24
CA THR A 356 8.52 5.86 -0.42
C THR A 356 9.27 6.64 -1.49
N GLY A 357 9.38 6.08 -2.70
CA GLY A 357 9.76 6.90 -3.86
C GLY A 357 8.72 8.00 -4.13
N TRP A 358 8.94 8.82 -5.16
CA TRP A 358 7.95 9.78 -5.66
C TRP A 358 6.75 9.02 -6.26
N ASN A 359 5.83 8.62 -5.40
CA ASN A 359 4.58 7.98 -5.78
C ASN A 359 3.53 8.15 -4.66
N PRO A 360 3.07 9.40 -4.45
CA PRO A 360 2.37 9.76 -3.23
C PRO A 360 1.03 9.01 -3.05
N VAL A 361 0.42 8.50 -4.13
CA VAL A 361 -0.74 7.58 -4.05
C VAL A 361 -0.61 6.44 -5.07
N ALA A 362 0.41 5.58 -4.89
CA ALA A 362 0.75 4.51 -5.84
C ALA A 362 -0.42 3.64 -6.31
N ALA A 363 -1.30 3.21 -5.39
CA ALA A 363 -2.45 2.39 -5.72
C ALA A 363 -3.46 3.16 -6.60
N ALA A 364 -3.73 4.43 -6.29
CA ALA A 364 -4.65 5.27 -7.04
C ALA A 364 -4.14 5.57 -8.46
N ILE A 365 -2.87 5.95 -8.56
CA ILE A 365 -2.20 6.22 -9.84
C ILE A 365 -2.19 4.97 -10.72
N PHE A 366 -1.92 3.81 -10.12
CA PHE A 366 -2.00 2.52 -10.82
C PHE A 366 -3.40 2.26 -11.38
N LEU A 367 -4.44 2.41 -10.55
CA LEU A 367 -5.82 2.22 -11.00
C LEU A 367 -6.21 3.15 -12.14
N GLU A 368 -5.89 4.44 -12.01
CA GLU A 368 -6.25 5.45 -13.01
C GLU A 368 -5.58 5.15 -14.36
N TYR A 369 -4.30 4.78 -14.36
CA TYR A 369 -3.61 4.42 -15.59
C TYR A 369 -4.25 3.23 -16.30
N TYR A 370 -4.64 2.17 -15.58
CA TYR A 370 -5.31 1.04 -16.22
C TYR A 370 -6.69 1.42 -16.75
N LYS A 371 -7.45 2.26 -16.04
CA LYS A 371 -8.72 2.80 -16.56
C LYS A 371 -8.50 3.50 -17.91
N ILE A 372 -7.44 4.30 -18.02
CA ILE A 372 -7.08 5.03 -19.24
C ILE A 372 -6.64 4.07 -20.37
N GLN A 373 -5.84 3.04 -20.07
CA GLN A 373 -5.22 2.20 -21.10
C GLN A 373 -6.09 1.04 -21.59
N SER A 374 -6.77 0.32 -20.70
CA SER A 374 -7.43 -0.95 -21.05
C SER A 374 -8.96 -0.88 -21.17
N LYS A 375 -9.59 0.27 -20.88
CA LYS A 375 -11.06 0.47 -20.80
C LYS A 375 -11.80 -0.44 -19.80
N GLN A 376 -11.14 -1.47 -19.27
CA GLN A 376 -11.53 -2.29 -18.12
C GLN A 376 -10.28 -2.47 -17.27
N GLY A 377 -10.30 -1.98 -16.03
CA GLY A 377 -9.17 -2.17 -15.09
C GLY A 377 -8.93 -3.67 -14.81
N PRO A 378 -7.74 -4.05 -14.34
CA PRO A 378 -7.48 -5.44 -13.98
C PRO A 378 -8.45 -5.84 -12.86
N ALA A 379 -9.09 -7.01 -12.98
CA ALA A 379 -9.90 -7.56 -11.91
C ALA A 379 -8.97 -7.93 -10.74
N GLN A 380 -8.89 -7.06 -9.73
CA GLN A 380 -8.12 -7.29 -8.51
C GLN A 380 -9.06 -7.64 -7.37
N ASN A 381 -8.66 -8.57 -6.51
CA ASN A 381 -9.40 -8.95 -5.32
C ASN A 381 -9.05 -8.03 -4.13
N LEU A 382 -9.76 -8.19 -3.01
CA LEU A 382 -9.53 -7.37 -1.82
C LEU A 382 -8.12 -7.55 -1.24
N HIS A 383 -7.58 -8.78 -1.25
CA HIS A 383 -6.24 -9.07 -0.75
C HIS A 383 -5.14 -8.28 -1.47
N TRP A 384 -5.24 -8.17 -2.80
CA TRP A 384 -4.33 -7.35 -3.60
C TRP A 384 -4.31 -5.88 -3.16
N PHE A 385 -5.50 -5.31 -2.86
CA PHE A 385 -5.63 -3.95 -2.38
C PHE A 385 -5.09 -3.80 -0.96
N LEU A 386 -5.42 -4.72 -0.05
CA LEU A 386 -4.91 -4.73 1.31
C LEU A 386 -3.39 -4.73 1.33
N HIS A 387 -2.77 -5.56 0.49
CA HIS A 387 -1.31 -5.63 0.39
C HIS A 387 -0.69 -4.31 -0.13
N ARG A 388 -1.22 -3.74 -1.22
CA ARG A 388 -0.66 -2.51 -1.83
C ARG A 388 -0.99 -1.23 -1.07
N ALA A 389 -2.09 -1.24 -0.32
CA ALA A 389 -2.55 -0.12 0.46
C ALA A 389 -2.14 -0.25 1.95
N TRP A 390 -1.30 -1.22 2.30
CA TRP A 390 -0.98 -1.53 3.69
C TRP A 390 -0.21 -0.40 4.38
N LYS A 391 0.67 0.30 3.65
CA LYS A 391 1.41 1.46 4.19
C LYS A 391 0.51 2.64 4.51
N GLN A 392 -0.65 2.76 3.85
CA GLN A 392 -1.55 3.88 3.99
C GLN A 392 -2.23 3.88 5.36
N GLU A 393 -2.14 4.98 6.07
CA GLU A 393 -2.65 5.19 7.41
C GLU A 393 -4.18 5.24 7.45
N SER A 394 -4.75 4.76 8.55
CA SER A 394 -6.16 4.91 8.88
C SER A 394 -6.32 5.22 10.36
N THR A 395 -7.28 6.09 10.71
CA THR A 395 -7.54 6.47 12.10
C THR A 395 -8.15 5.29 12.87
N HIS A 396 -9.18 4.66 12.30
CA HIS A 396 -9.73 3.42 12.85
C HIS A 396 -9.08 2.21 12.16
N PRO A 397 -8.64 1.16 12.88
CA PRO A 397 -8.04 -0.01 12.26
C PRO A 397 -8.95 -0.72 11.25
N ALA A 398 -10.26 -0.84 11.53
CA ALA A 398 -11.21 -1.49 10.61
C ALA A 398 -11.27 -0.82 9.22
N ASP A 399 -10.94 0.48 9.13
CA ASP A 399 -10.91 1.20 7.86
C ASP A 399 -9.88 0.63 6.89
N LYS A 400 -8.85 -0.10 7.37
CA LYS A 400 -7.93 -0.87 6.52
C LYS A 400 -8.66 -1.79 5.54
N VAL A 401 -9.81 -2.30 5.96
CA VAL A 401 -10.70 -3.12 5.13
C VAL A 401 -11.78 -2.25 4.51
N PHE A 402 -12.56 -1.52 5.32
CA PHE A 402 -13.74 -0.78 4.85
C PHE A 402 -13.39 0.28 3.79
N GLY A 403 -12.24 0.93 3.95
CA GLY A 403 -11.67 1.90 3.01
C GLY A 403 -11.24 1.33 1.67
N LEU A 404 -11.35 0.02 1.44
CA LEU A 404 -11.03 -0.62 0.17
C LEU A 404 -12.21 -1.36 -0.47
N LEU A 405 -13.29 -1.64 0.28
CA LEU A 405 -14.44 -2.42 -0.21
C LEU A 405 -15.11 -1.79 -1.43
N GLY A 406 -15.13 -0.46 -1.50
CA GLY A 406 -15.66 0.29 -2.64
C GLY A 406 -14.96 0.02 -3.98
N LEU A 407 -13.69 -0.42 -3.93
CA LEU A 407 -12.88 -0.72 -5.11
C LEU A 407 -13.18 -2.13 -5.67
N VAL A 408 -13.82 -2.99 -4.86
CA VAL A 408 -14.14 -4.39 -5.18
C VAL A 408 -15.64 -4.69 -5.12
N ASN A 409 -16.50 -3.67 -5.12
CA ASN A 409 -17.96 -3.80 -4.95
C ASN A 409 -18.65 -4.67 -6.02
N ASN A 410 -18.03 -4.88 -7.18
CA ASN A 410 -18.54 -5.79 -8.19
C ASN A 410 -18.39 -7.27 -7.80
N GLN A 411 -17.50 -7.59 -6.86
CA GLN A 411 -17.18 -8.96 -6.42
C GLN A 411 -17.92 -9.35 -5.13
N TYR A 412 -18.23 -8.37 -4.27
CA TYR A 412 -18.83 -8.58 -2.96
C TYR A 412 -20.17 -7.85 -2.81
N VAL A 413 -21.05 -8.38 -1.96
CA VAL A 413 -22.24 -7.66 -1.46
C VAL A 413 -21.85 -7.01 -0.14
N ILE A 414 -21.82 -5.69 -0.10
CA ILE A 414 -21.52 -4.93 1.12
C ILE A 414 -22.83 -4.71 1.88
N LYS A 415 -22.89 -5.11 3.15
CA LYS A 415 -24.04 -4.89 4.04
C LYS A 415 -23.66 -3.99 5.21
N HIS A 416 -24.62 -3.22 5.70
CA HIS A 416 -24.38 -2.18 6.72
C HIS A 416 -25.45 -2.06 7.80
N SER A 417 -26.35 -3.05 7.95
CA SER A 417 -27.41 -3.01 8.98
C SER A 417 -27.59 -4.35 9.70
N ARG A 418 -27.76 -4.29 11.04
CA ARG A 418 -28.25 -5.36 11.92
C ARG A 418 -29.77 -5.58 11.79
N VAL A 419 -30.36 -5.52 10.59
CA VAL A 419 -31.79 -5.87 10.44
C VAL A 419 -32.00 -7.27 11.00
N ALA A 420 -32.93 -7.37 11.97
CA ALA A 420 -33.31 -8.57 12.68
C ALA A 420 -33.46 -9.73 11.70
N ALA A 421 -32.44 -10.56 11.66
CA ALA A 421 -32.45 -11.83 10.99
C ALA A 421 -33.43 -12.75 11.74
N THR A 422 -34.73 -12.61 11.48
CA THR A 422 -35.59 -13.79 11.53
C THR A 422 -35.05 -14.74 10.45
N ASN A 423 -34.12 -15.61 10.87
CA ASN A 423 -33.44 -16.68 10.13
C ASN A 423 -32.07 -16.39 9.49
N VAL A 424 -31.13 -15.76 10.19
CA VAL A 424 -29.70 -15.88 9.83
C VAL A 424 -28.96 -16.55 10.97
N GLN A 425 -28.67 -17.83 10.75
CA GLN A 425 -27.90 -18.65 11.67
C GLN A 425 -26.51 -18.02 11.86
N GLN A 426 -26.21 -17.66 13.11
CA GLN A 426 -24.83 -17.58 13.61
C GLN A 426 -24.22 -18.97 13.49
N ASN A 427 -23.59 -19.29 12.37
CA ASN A 427 -22.87 -20.55 12.18
C ASN A 427 -21.89 -20.37 11.02
N GLY A 428 -20.69 -19.82 11.27
CA GLY A 428 -19.42 -20.08 10.57
C GLY A 428 -19.38 -20.27 9.04
N HIS A 429 -20.39 -19.82 8.30
CA HIS A 429 -20.52 -19.95 6.87
C HIS A 429 -20.26 -18.59 6.25
N LEU A 430 -19.37 -18.57 5.26
CA LEU A 430 -19.25 -17.47 4.29
C LEU A 430 -20.64 -17.24 3.67
N GLN A 431 -21.28 -16.13 4.02
CA GLN A 431 -22.58 -15.79 3.45
C GLN A 431 -22.41 -15.49 1.96
N ILE A 432 -23.09 -16.26 1.11
CA ILE A 432 -23.14 -16.04 -0.33
C ILE A 432 -24.55 -15.55 -0.67
N LEU A 433 -24.64 -14.40 -1.33
CA LEU A 433 -25.86 -13.78 -1.82
C LEU A 433 -25.66 -13.46 -3.31
N ASP A 434 -26.57 -13.93 -4.17
CA ASP A 434 -26.51 -13.78 -5.63
C ASP A 434 -25.17 -14.22 -6.27
N GLY A 435 -24.55 -15.28 -5.73
CA GLY A 435 -23.26 -15.79 -6.18
C GLY A 435 -22.04 -14.96 -5.75
N LYS A 436 -22.26 -13.88 -4.99
CA LYS A 436 -21.23 -13.02 -4.41
C LYS A 436 -21.11 -13.25 -2.91
N ARG A 437 -19.91 -13.05 -2.37
CA ARG A 437 -19.67 -13.14 -0.93
C ARG A 437 -20.10 -11.84 -0.25
N VAL A 438 -20.61 -11.96 0.97
CA VAL A 438 -21.05 -10.80 1.76
C VAL A 438 -19.92 -10.34 2.67
N ILE A 439 -19.73 -9.02 2.76
CA ILE A 439 -18.88 -8.39 3.78
C ILE A 439 -19.73 -7.39 4.55
N GLN A 440 -19.67 -7.44 5.88
CA GLN A 440 -20.40 -6.54 6.76
C GLN A 440 -19.51 -5.35 7.17
N VAL A 441 -20.05 -4.14 7.04
CA VAL A 441 -19.48 -2.90 7.59
C VAL A 441 -20.20 -2.60 8.91
N ASP A 442 -19.54 -2.89 10.02
CA ASP A 442 -20.08 -2.70 11.37
C ASP A 442 -18.95 -2.23 12.29
N TYR A 443 -19.02 -0.96 12.73
CA TYR A 443 -18.03 -0.36 13.63
C TYR A 443 -18.18 -0.82 15.09
N ASP A 444 -19.22 -1.57 15.45
CA ASP A 444 -19.34 -2.19 16.76
C ASP A 444 -18.60 -3.54 16.87
N LEU A 445 -18.20 -4.13 15.73
CA LEU A 445 -17.43 -5.38 15.71
C LEU A 445 -15.99 -5.15 16.17
N GLN A 446 -15.44 -6.15 16.86
CA GLN A 446 -14.03 -6.11 17.25
C GLN A 446 -13.14 -6.29 16.00
N VAL A 447 -12.08 -5.49 15.91
CA VAL A 447 -11.14 -5.52 14.76
C VAL A 447 -10.60 -6.94 14.48
N PRO A 448 -10.24 -7.76 15.49
CA PRO A 448 -9.84 -9.13 15.26
C PRO A 448 -10.87 -10.00 14.53
N GLU A 449 -12.17 -9.82 14.82
CA GLU A 449 -13.26 -10.55 14.18
C GLU A 449 -13.38 -10.17 12.70
N ILE A 450 -13.32 -8.86 12.42
CA ILE A 450 -13.31 -8.33 11.05
C ILE A 450 -12.14 -8.92 10.27
N TYR A 451 -10.94 -8.89 10.85
CA TYR A 451 -9.74 -9.33 10.14
C TYR A 451 -9.72 -10.86 9.92
N GLU A 452 -10.19 -11.63 10.89
CA GLU A 452 -10.34 -13.07 10.73
C GLU A 452 -11.33 -13.42 9.60
N GLU A 453 -12.48 -12.73 9.53
CA GLU A 453 -13.46 -12.92 8.47
C GLU A 453 -12.85 -12.64 7.08
N ILE A 454 -12.14 -11.52 6.94
CA ILE A 454 -11.46 -11.15 5.69
C ILE A 454 -10.38 -12.17 5.32
N ALA A 455 -9.59 -12.65 6.28
CA ALA A 455 -8.56 -13.65 6.03
C ALA A 455 -9.17 -14.97 5.51
N ARG A 456 -10.30 -15.41 6.08
CA ARG A 456 -11.01 -16.61 5.60
C ARG A 456 -11.59 -16.42 4.21
N LEU A 457 -12.14 -15.23 3.92
CA LEU A 457 -12.59 -14.85 2.59
C LEU A 457 -11.45 -14.97 1.57
N THR A 458 -10.30 -14.35 1.85
CA THR A 458 -9.12 -14.40 0.98
C THR A 458 -8.67 -15.83 0.70
N LEU A 459 -8.49 -16.66 1.73
CA LEU A 459 -8.07 -18.06 1.56
C LEU A 459 -9.04 -18.86 0.68
N ALA A 460 -10.35 -18.67 0.89
CA ALA A 460 -11.37 -19.38 0.12
C ALA A 460 -11.49 -18.87 -1.33
N GLU A 461 -11.10 -17.63 -1.62
CA GLU A 461 -11.14 -17.03 -2.96
C GLU A 461 -9.93 -17.44 -3.79
N GLU A 462 -8.74 -17.27 -3.21
CA GLU A 462 -7.47 -17.49 -3.91
C GLU A 462 -7.14 -18.98 -4.02
N LYS A 463 -7.74 -19.82 -3.16
CA LYS A 463 -7.41 -21.26 -3.03
C LYS A 463 -5.90 -21.47 -2.86
N SER A 464 -5.27 -20.54 -2.17
CA SER A 464 -3.83 -20.48 -1.90
C SER A 464 -3.63 -20.10 -0.44
N LEU A 465 -2.52 -20.56 0.13
CA LEU A 465 -2.06 -20.17 1.47
C LEU A 465 -1.04 -19.02 1.42
N ASP A 466 -0.83 -18.40 0.27
CA ASP A 466 0.21 -17.36 0.12
C ASP A 466 -0.06 -16.11 0.98
N MET A 467 -1.31 -15.82 1.33
CA MET A 467 -1.66 -14.79 2.32
C MET A 467 -0.95 -15.03 3.68
N LEU A 468 -0.62 -16.28 4.03
CA LEU A 468 0.09 -16.57 5.28
C LEU A 468 1.52 -15.99 5.31
N ALA A 469 2.09 -15.65 4.15
CA ALA A 469 3.37 -14.95 4.04
C ALA A 469 3.35 -13.56 4.70
N ASP A 470 2.16 -12.95 4.73
CA ASP A 470 1.86 -11.67 5.35
C ASP A 470 1.41 -11.81 6.83
N ALA A 471 1.22 -13.05 7.30
CA ALA A 471 0.85 -13.38 8.66
C ALA A 471 2.07 -13.83 9.51
N GLY A 472 1.78 -14.36 10.70
CA GLY A 472 2.78 -14.89 11.64
C GLY A 472 3.05 -13.98 12.84
N CYS A 473 3.47 -14.57 13.95
CA CYS A 473 3.82 -13.87 15.18
C CYS A 473 5.18 -13.14 15.10
N SER A 474 5.97 -13.37 14.05
CA SER A 474 7.21 -12.61 13.84
C SER A 474 6.97 -11.19 13.33
N LYS A 475 5.80 -10.93 12.74
CA LYS A 475 5.43 -9.62 12.20
C LYS A 475 5.05 -8.67 13.33
N SER A 476 5.21 -7.37 13.11
CA SER A 476 4.73 -6.37 14.07
C SER A 476 3.20 -6.38 14.12
N ARG A 477 2.61 -6.50 15.32
CA ARG A 477 1.16 -6.54 15.53
C ARG A 477 0.73 -5.42 16.49
N ARG A 478 -0.31 -4.69 16.11
CA ARG A 478 -1.07 -3.75 16.96
C ARG A 478 -2.31 -4.41 17.56
N GLN A 479 -2.79 -5.51 16.96
CA GLN A 479 -3.90 -6.33 17.46
C GLN A 479 -3.35 -7.65 18.04
N PRO A 480 -3.05 -7.71 19.35
CA PRO A 480 -2.31 -8.84 19.95
C PRO A 480 -3.11 -10.15 20.04
N HIS A 481 -4.44 -10.08 19.99
CA HIS A 481 -5.33 -11.25 20.10
C HIS A 481 -5.68 -11.87 18.75
N LEU A 482 -5.12 -11.37 17.66
CA LEU A 482 -5.29 -11.98 16.35
C LEU A 482 -4.65 -13.38 16.31
N PRO A 483 -5.32 -14.36 15.69
CA PRO A 483 -4.70 -15.64 15.39
C PRO A 483 -3.39 -15.49 14.62
N SER A 484 -2.44 -16.41 14.81
CA SER A 484 -1.12 -16.29 14.18
C SER A 484 -1.17 -16.34 12.66
N TRP A 485 -2.18 -17.00 12.08
CA TRP A 485 -2.41 -17.11 10.64
C TRP A 485 -3.15 -15.92 10.03
N VAL A 486 -3.68 -14.99 10.84
CA VAL A 486 -4.35 -13.77 10.35
C VAL A 486 -3.32 -12.63 10.25
N PRO A 487 -3.19 -11.97 9.08
CA PRO A 487 -2.41 -10.74 8.95
C PRO A 487 -2.99 -9.60 9.79
N ASP A 488 -2.12 -8.79 10.40
CA ASP A 488 -2.56 -7.56 11.07
C ASP A 488 -2.48 -6.37 10.10
N TRP A 489 -3.54 -6.13 9.34
CA TRP A 489 -3.56 -5.02 8.38
C TRP A 489 -3.44 -3.62 9.02
N SER A 490 -3.64 -3.51 10.34
CA SER A 490 -3.45 -2.24 11.07
C SER A 490 -1.97 -1.90 11.31
N SER A 491 -1.07 -2.87 11.09
CA SER A 491 0.36 -2.78 11.35
C SER A 491 1.15 -3.17 10.11
N TYR A 492 1.69 -2.18 9.39
CA TYR A 492 2.50 -2.46 8.21
C TYR A 492 3.75 -3.29 8.60
N PRO A 493 3.99 -4.46 7.97
CA PRO A 493 5.12 -5.29 8.31
C PRO A 493 6.42 -4.58 7.91
N LYS A 494 7.33 -4.38 8.88
CA LYS A 494 8.69 -3.93 8.60
C LYS A 494 9.44 -4.93 7.70
N GLU A 495 9.04 -6.20 7.77
CA GLU A 495 9.60 -7.30 7.01
C GLU A 495 8.71 -7.66 5.81
N PRO A 496 9.05 -7.23 4.57
CA PRO A 496 8.25 -7.52 3.39
C PRO A 496 8.25 -9.02 3.11
N ALA A 497 7.13 -9.60 2.66
CA ALA A 497 7.12 -11.05 2.42
C ALA A 497 8.03 -11.48 1.26
N LEU A 498 8.53 -12.71 1.31
CA LEU A 498 9.47 -13.29 0.34
C LEU A 498 8.80 -13.53 -0.99
N ILE A 499 7.53 -13.95 -0.98
CA ILE A 499 6.78 -14.19 -2.21
C ILE A 499 6.48 -12.90 -3.00
N LEU A 500 6.50 -11.76 -2.32
CA LEU A 500 6.17 -10.48 -2.92
C LEU A 500 7.40 -9.92 -3.64
N SER A 501 7.25 -9.70 -4.95
CA SER A 501 8.19 -8.94 -5.74
C SER A 501 7.99 -7.45 -5.47
N SER A 502 8.80 -6.86 -4.59
CA SER A 502 8.94 -5.41 -4.54
C SER A 502 9.79 -4.97 -5.74
N GLY A 503 9.11 -4.68 -6.86
CA GLY A 503 9.74 -4.18 -8.08
C GLY A 503 10.19 -5.25 -9.08
N LEU A 504 10.59 -4.77 -10.26
CA LEU A 504 10.79 -5.55 -11.49
C LEU A 504 12.12 -6.30 -11.62
N THR A 505 13.11 -6.04 -10.78
CA THR A 505 14.48 -6.55 -11.00
C THR A 505 14.71 -7.93 -10.40
N SER A 506 13.85 -8.35 -9.46
CA SER A 506 13.86 -9.71 -8.92
C SER A 506 12.45 -10.28 -8.79
N THR A 507 12.21 -11.43 -9.43
CA THR A 507 10.96 -12.17 -9.33
C THR A 507 11.15 -13.41 -8.47
N ALA A 508 10.24 -13.61 -7.53
CA ALA A 508 10.13 -14.80 -6.72
C ALA A 508 9.13 -15.76 -7.39
N ASN A 509 9.58 -16.95 -7.79
CA ASN A 509 8.74 -18.00 -8.38
C ASN A 509 8.90 -19.28 -7.55
N TYR A 510 8.36 -19.26 -6.33
CA TYR A 510 8.41 -20.40 -5.42
C TYR A 510 7.22 -21.35 -5.66
N ARG A 511 7.44 -22.64 -5.43
CA ARG A 511 6.43 -23.70 -5.64
C ARG A 511 6.66 -24.87 -4.68
N ALA A 512 6.83 -24.57 -3.41
CA ALA A 512 7.18 -25.55 -2.37
C ALA A 512 6.23 -26.75 -2.31
N SER A 513 4.92 -26.52 -2.49
CA SER A 513 3.90 -27.57 -2.55
C SER A 513 3.49 -27.94 -3.99
N LEU A 514 4.30 -27.61 -5.00
CA LEU A 514 4.00 -27.79 -6.43
C LEU A 514 2.61 -27.22 -6.80
N ASN A 515 1.77 -28.01 -7.47
CA ASN A 515 0.42 -27.64 -7.90
C ASN A 515 -0.66 -28.23 -6.98
N THR A 516 -0.32 -28.57 -5.74
CA THR A 516 -1.28 -29.15 -4.80
C THR A 516 -2.43 -28.18 -4.51
N ARG A 517 -3.60 -28.75 -4.23
CA ARG A 517 -4.83 -27.98 -4.00
C ARG A 517 -5.08 -27.79 -2.53
N LEU A 518 -5.34 -26.54 -2.14
CA LEU A 518 -5.81 -26.22 -0.80
C LEU A 518 -7.23 -26.75 -0.59
N GLU A 519 -7.41 -27.58 0.44
CA GLU A 519 -8.70 -28.07 0.91
C GLU A 519 -9.03 -27.48 2.28
N LEU A 520 -9.79 -26.39 2.27
CA LEU A 520 -10.29 -25.78 3.50
C LEU A 520 -11.52 -26.52 4.03
N PRO A 521 -11.67 -26.66 5.36
CA PRO A 521 -12.88 -27.24 5.94
C PRO A 521 -14.11 -26.37 5.60
N THR A 522 -15.27 -27.01 5.49
CA THR A 522 -16.54 -26.32 5.22
C THR A 522 -17.03 -25.46 6.39
N LYS A 523 -16.52 -25.73 7.60
CA LYS A 523 -16.75 -24.95 8.81
C LYS A 523 -15.43 -24.54 9.40
N PHE A 524 -15.34 -23.29 9.81
CA PHE A 524 -14.19 -22.79 10.53
C PHE A 524 -14.55 -22.55 12.00
N ALA A 525 -13.80 -23.14 12.91
CA ALA A 525 -13.83 -22.71 14.30
C ALA A 525 -13.14 -21.35 14.40
N SER A 526 -13.74 -20.40 15.14
CA SER A 526 -13.15 -19.07 15.33
C SER A 526 -11.74 -19.19 15.91
N GLY A 527 -10.83 -18.37 15.40
CA GLY A 527 -9.42 -18.36 15.76
C GLY A 527 -8.58 -19.51 15.16
N LEU A 528 -9.19 -20.59 14.68
CA LEU A 528 -8.47 -21.77 14.21
C LEU A 528 -8.49 -21.91 12.69
N LEU A 529 -7.38 -22.37 12.13
CA LEU A 529 -7.26 -22.71 10.71
C LEU A 529 -6.66 -24.11 10.57
N GLU A 530 -7.47 -25.06 10.11
CA GLU A 530 -7.00 -26.39 9.75
C GLU A 530 -6.35 -26.39 8.37
N VAL A 531 -5.15 -26.96 8.27
CA VAL A 531 -4.39 -27.11 7.02
C VAL A 531 -3.68 -28.45 6.98
N ASP A 532 -3.42 -28.95 5.77
CA ASP A 532 -2.55 -30.09 5.57
C ASP A 532 -1.09 -29.63 5.48
N ALA A 533 -0.24 -30.25 6.29
CA ALA A 533 1.14 -29.88 6.49
C ALA A 533 2.07 -31.08 6.29
N TYR A 534 3.19 -30.83 5.63
CA TYR A 534 4.31 -31.75 5.52
C TYR A 534 5.42 -31.27 6.47
N LEU A 535 5.60 -31.95 7.60
CA LEU A 535 6.63 -31.63 8.59
C LEU A 535 7.99 -32.11 8.07
N VAL A 536 8.74 -31.21 7.42
CA VAL A 536 9.96 -31.59 6.70
C VAL A 536 11.14 -31.77 7.63
N ASP A 537 11.39 -30.79 8.49
CA ASP A 537 12.62 -30.75 9.30
C ASP A 537 12.47 -29.81 10.50
N THR A 538 13.51 -29.70 11.32
CA THR A 538 13.56 -28.72 12.43
C THR A 538 14.77 -27.81 12.32
N VAL A 539 14.65 -26.59 12.85
CA VAL A 539 15.77 -25.65 12.98
C VAL A 539 16.79 -26.24 13.96
N LEU A 540 18.02 -26.42 13.48
CA LEU A 540 19.15 -26.89 14.29
C LEU A 540 19.88 -25.72 14.94
N ILE A 541 20.18 -24.71 14.14
CA ILE A 541 21.03 -23.57 14.48
C ILE A 541 20.55 -22.32 13.72
N GLU A 542 20.57 -21.16 14.38
CA GLU A 542 20.18 -19.87 13.84
C GLU A 542 21.25 -18.77 13.99
N ALA A 543 21.35 -17.89 13.00
CA ALA A 543 22.24 -16.75 13.03
C ALA A 543 21.62 -15.58 13.81
N ALA A 544 22.47 -14.64 14.25
CA ALA A 544 22.00 -13.32 14.65
C ALA A 544 21.31 -12.61 13.47
N ARG A 545 20.41 -11.65 13.77
CA ARG A 545 19.61 -10.92 12.76
C ARG A 545 20.50 -10.36 11.65
N CYS A 546 20.09 -10.51 10.38
CA CYS A 546 20.68 -9.76 9.28
C CYS A 546 20.29 -8.27 9.45
N GLY A 547 21.23 -7.34 9.21
CA GLY A 547 21.11 -5.92 9.57
C GLY A 547 19.83 -5.18 9.14
N GLY A 548 19.52 -4.11 9.87
CA GLY A 548 18.43 -3.16 9.58
C GLY A 548 18.00 -2.31 10.78
N GLU A 549 18.13 -2.83 12.00
CA GLU A 549 18.08 -2.06 13.25
C GLU A 549 19.40 -2.31 13.97
N ALA A 550 20.14 -1.25 14.25
CA ALA A 550 21.39 -1.30 14.99
C ALA A 550 21.13 -1.65 16.46
N GLU A 551 20.79 -2.91 16.77
CA GLU A 551 21.16 -3.45 18.07
C GLU A 551 22.66 -3.72 18.02
N VAL A 552 23.40 -2.73 18.52
CA VAL A 552 24.78 -2.83 18.94
C VAL A 552 24.88 -4.07 19.84
N ILE A 553 25.44 -5.16 19.31
CA ILE A 553 25.79 -6.31 20.13
C ILE A 553 26.97 -5.83 20.99
N GLU A 554 26.74 -5.62 22.29
CA GLU A 554 27.80 -5.42 23.27
C GLU A 554 28.66 -6.69 23.31
N VAL A 555 29.80 -6.67 22.60
CA VAL A 555 30.86 -7.66 22.79
C VAL A 555 31.71 -7.16 23.95
N SER A 556 31.31 -7.51 25.18
CA SER A 556 32.12 -7.23 26.37
C SER A 556 33.38 -8.10 26.35
N GLY A 557 34.49 -7.54 25.88
CA GLY A 557 35.83 -8.13 25.94
C GLY A 557 36.84 -7.06 26.33
N ARG A 558 37.70 -7.37 27.30
CA ARG A 558 38.67 -6.44 27.93
C ARG A 558 39.66 -5.85 26.92
N ALA A 559 39.28 -4.77 26.25
CA ALA A 559 40.19 -3.81 25.64
C ALA A 559 39.43 -2.49 25.54
N GLY A 560 39.96 -1.42 26.15
CA GLY A 560 39.33 -0.12 26.19
C GLY A 560 39.26 0.53 24.80
N LEU A 561 38.14 0.33 24.11
CA LEU A 561 37.74 1.10 22.93
C LEU A 561 36.25 1.45 23.07
N PRO A 562 35.90 2.73 23.27
CA PRO A 562 34.52 3.19 23.13
C PRO A 562 34.17 3.41 21.64
N GLU A 563 32.88 3.29 21.33
CA GLU A 563 32.18 3.72 20.10
C GLU A 563 32.01 2.70 18.94
N HIS A 564 30.75 2.23 18.83
CA HIS A 564 29.97 1.75 17.68
C HIS A 564 30.71 1.45 16.36
N ARG A 565 31.09 0.19 16.13
CA ARG A 565 31.43 -0.29 14.76
C ARG A 565 30.16 -0.65 13.99
N ILE A 566 29.84 0.13 12.95
CA ILE A 566 28.97 -0.32 11.86
C ILE A 566 29.65 -1.54 11.22
N ILE A 567 29.01 -2.70 11.27
CA ILE A 567 29.58 -3.93 10.71
C ILE A 567 29.25 -3.97 9.23
N GLY A 568 30.28 -4.00 8.39
CA GLY A 568 30.12 -4.07 6.94
C GLY A 568 29.47 -5.39 6.51
N VAL A 569 28.73 -5.36 5.40
CA VAL A 569 28.11 -6.54 4.76
C VAL A 569 29.13 -7.67 4.57
N LYS A 570 30.39 -7.34 4.28
CA LYS A 570 31.48 -8.31 4.15
C LYS A 570 31.68 -9.14 5.42
N GLN A 571 31.91 -8.51 6.58
CA GLN A 571 32.10 -9.24 7.85
C GLN A 571 30.88 -10.08 8.24
N TYR A 572 29.67 -9.61 7.90
CA TYR A 572 28.44 -10.36 8.13
C TYR A 572 28.40 -11.65 7.30
N LEU A 573 28.66 -11.57 5.99
CA LEU A 573 28.67 -12.71 5.09
C LEU A 573 29.71 -13.77 5.49
N LEU A 574 30.88 -13.32 5.95
CA LEU A 574 31.93 -14.22 6.44
C LEU A 574 31.53 -14.92 7.72
N SER A 575 30.89 -14.21 8.65
CA SER A 575 30.37 -14.80 9.90
C SER A 575 29.36 -15.91 9.59
N LEU A 576 28.46 -15.65 8.64
CA LEU A 576 27.48 -16.64 8.21
C LEU A 576 28.14 -17.84 7.54
N TRP A 577 29.07 -17.62 6.63
CA TRP A 577 29.77 -18.72 5.97
C TRP A 577 30.55 -19.58 6.98
N TRP A 578 31.26 -18.97 7.92
CA TRP A 578 32.00 -19.69 8.96
C TRP A 578 31.09 -20.47 9.90
N CYS A 579 29.99 -19.84 10.38
CA CYS A 579 29.06 -20.49 11.30
C CYS A 579 28.28 -21.64 10.64
N PHE A 580 27.90 -21.49 9.37
CA PHE A 580 26.94 -22.36 8.70
C PHE A 580 27.56 -23.16 7.56
N GLY A 581 28.27 -22.50 6.65
CA GLY A 581 28.76 -23.05 5.37
C GLY A 581 29.99 -23.95 5.49
N ALA A 582 31.02 -23.54 6.23
CA ALA A 582 32.28 -24.29 6.37
C ALA A 582 32.08 -25.70 6.98
N LYS A 583 30.96 -25.88 7.72
CA LYS A 583 30.58 -27.12 8.40
C LYS A 583 29.84 -28.12 7.49
N PHE A 584 29.79 -27.90 6.18
CA PHE A 584 29.14 -28.80 5.23
C PHE A 584 30.15 -29.68 4.49
N ASN A 585 30.02 -30.99 4.67
CA ASN A 585 30.71 -31.98 3.84
C ASN A 585 29.98 -32.27 2.52
N SER A 586 28.66 -32.12 2.50
CA SER A 586 27.81 -32.21 1.30
C SER A 586 26.50 -31.48 1.57
N TYR A 587 25.84 -30.97 0.53
CA TYR A 587 24.54 -30.33 0.66
C TYR A 587 23.41 -31.31 0.26
N PRO A 588 22.23 -31.28 0.89
CA PRO A 588 21.16 -32.26 0.65
C PRO A 588 20.74 -32.43 -0.82
N THR A 589 20.77 -31.36 -1.63
CA THR A 589 20.44 -31.40 -3.07
C THR A 589 21.58 -31.91 -3.96
N GLY A 590 22.74 -32.24 -3.38
CA GLY A 590 23.96 -32.60 -4.11
C GLY A 590 24.74 -31.41 -4.68
N GLN A 591 24.22 -30.18 -4.54
CA GLN A 591 24.94 -28.97 -4.94
C GLN A 591 26.14 -28.70 -4.02
N ARG A 592 27.07 -27.85 -4.48
CA ARG A 592 28.15 -27.37 -3.61
C ARG A 592 27.55 -26.52 -2.49
N PRO A 593 27.98 -26.68 -1.22
CA PRO A 593 27.46 -25.88 -0.10
C PRO A 593 27.58 -24.37 -0.32
N PHE A 594 28.65 -23.94 -0.99
CA PHE A 594 28.82 -22.53 -1.36
C PHE A 594 27.75 -22.03 -2.33
N ASP A 595 27.36 -22.85 -3.32
CA ASP A 595 26.31 -22.49 -4.27
C ASP A 595 24.95 -22.38 -3.60
N ALA A 596 24.65 -23.32 -2.69
CA ALA A 596 23.46 -23.24 -1.86
C ALA A 596 23.46 -21.98 -0.96
N PHE A 597 24.62 -21.61 -0.41
CA PHE A 597 24.76 -20.46 0.48
C PHE A 597 24.45 -19.13 -0.22
N TRP A 598 25.14 -18.79 -1.30
CA TRP A 598 24.92 -17.49 -1.96
C TRP A 598 23.53 -17.37 -2.58
N ARG A 599 22.93 -18.49 -3.02
CA ARG A 599 21.53 -18.54 -3.47
C ARG A 599 20.58 -18.32 -2.31
N THR A 600 20.82 -18.95 -1.16
CA THR A 600 19.98 -18.77 0.04
C THR A 600 19.95 -17.33 0.51
N LEU A 601 21.08 -16.63 0.43
CA LEU A 601 21.19 -15.22 0.81
C LEU A 601 20.30 -14.27 0.01
N ILE A 602 19.90 -14.65 -1.21
CA ILE A 602 18.97 -13.87 -2.04
C ILE A 602 17.62 -14.57 -2.21
N ALA A 603 17.35 -15.60 -1.39
CA ALA A 603 16.21 -16.50 -1.54
C ALA A 603 16.05 -17.06 -2.98
N ASN A 604 17.18 -17.32 -3.65
CA ASN A 604 17.32 -17.81 -5.02
C ASN A 604 16.45 -17.08 -6.05
N ARG A 605 16.25 -15.77 -5.87
CA ARG A 605 15.50 -14.96 -6.82
C ARG A 605 16.21 -14.85 -8.17
N ALA A 606 15.42 -14.76 -9.23
CA ALA A 606 15.95 -14.39 -10.54
C ALA A 606 16.42 -12.92 -10.49
N ILE A 607 17.53 -12.61 -11.15
CA ILE A 607 18.09 -11.26 -11.24
C ILE A 607 17.99 -10.80 -12.69
N SER A 608 17.33 -9.68 -12.92
CA SER A 608 17.03 -9.17 -14.26
C SER A 608 16.32 -10.22 -15.15
N GLY A 609 15.39 -10.99 -14.56
CA GLY A 609 14.68 -12.06 -15.26
C GLY A 609 15.51 -13.31 -15.57
N LYS A 610 16.74 -13.41 -15.08
CA LYS A 610 17.61 -14.58 -15.26
C LYS A 610 17.97 -15.23 -13.94
N GLN A 611 17.85 -16.55 -13.88
CA GLN A 611 18.39 -17.31 -12.76
C GLN A 611 19.91 -17.31 -12.88
N LEU A 612 20.60 -16.80 -11.85
CA LEU A 612 22.05 -16.83 -11.83
C LEU A 612 22.55 -18.27 -11.70
N VAL A 613 23.62 -18.60 -12.43
CA VAL A 613 24.31 -19.90 -12.35
C VAL A 613 25.55 -19.79 -11.46
N ILE A 614 26.26 -18.67 -11.55
CA ILE A 614 27.39 -18.27 -10.71
C ILE A 614 27.04 -16.96 -9.98
N PRO A 615 27.62 -16.67 -8.80
CA PRO A 615 27.34 -15.41 -8.11
C PRO A 615 27.89 -14.20 -8.91
N PRO A 616 27.34 -12.99 -8.70
CA PRO A 616 27.84 -11.78 -9.35
C PRO A 616 29.30 -11.48 -8.99
N ALA A 617 30.03 -10.84 -9.90
CA ALA A 617 31.45 -10.50 -9.72
C ALA A 617 31.70 -9.69 -8.44
N GLU A 618 30.88 -8.69 -8.12
CA GLU A 618 31.05 -7.88 -6.90
C GLU A 618 30.91 -8.69 -5.60
N PHE A 619 29.97 -9.65 -5.57
CA PHE A 619 29.82 -10.55 -4.43
C PHE A 619 31.01 -11.50 -4.33
N ALA A 620 31.41 -12.08 -5.47
CA ALA A 620 32.54 -12.97 -5.57
C ALA A 620 33.85 -12.32 -5.13
N GLU A 621 34.14 -11.10 -5.59
CA GLU A 621 35.31 -10.32 -5.19
C GLU A 621 35.27 -10.00 -3.69
N SER A 622 34.11 -9.61 -3.16
CA SER A 622 33.95 -9.34 -1.73
C SER A 622 34.21 -10.58 -0.87
N PHE A 623 33.82 -11.76 -1.34
CA PHE A 623 34.06 -13.03 -0.66
C PHE A 623 35.52 -13.51 -0.83
N LEU A 624 36.09 -13.37 -2.03
CA LEU A 624 37.48 -13.73 -2.35
C LEU A 624 38.51 -12.89 -1.61
N LEU A 625 38.26 -11.58 -1.45
CA LEU A 625 39.15 -10.70 -0.69
C LEU A 625 39.28 -11.13 0.78
N ALA A 626 38.25 -11.75 1.32
CA ALA A 626 38.23 -12.27 2.68
C ALA A 626 38.63 -13.76 2.77
N TYR A 627 38.90 -14.40 1.63
CA TYR A 627 39.26 -15.81 1.55
C TYR A 627 40.54 -16.18 2.34
N PRO A 628 41.61 -15.36 2.33
CA PRO A 628 42.80 -15.65 3.14
C PRO A 628 42.48 -15.66 4.64
N GLU A 629 41.66 -14.72 5.11
CA GLU A 629 41.23 -14.62 6.51
C GLU A 629 40.34 -15.81 6.90
N ILE A 630 39.48 -16.30 6.00
CA ILE A 630 38.67 -17.51 6.21
C ILE A 630 39.57 -18.75 6.35
N LEU A 631 40.56 -18.89 5.47
CA LEU A 631 41.48 -20.03 5.49
C LEU A 631 42.36 -20.02 6.74
N GLU A 632 42.90 -18.87 7.14
CA GLU A 632 43.68 -18.73 8.38
C GLU A 632 42.85 -19.09 9.62
N VAL A 633 41.62 -18.58 9.70
CA VAL A 633 40.65 -18.90 10.76
C VAL A 633 40.28 -20.40 10.79
N GLU A 634 40.09 -21.04 9.64
CA GLU A 634 39.74 -22.47 9.57
C GLU A 634 40.95 -23.38 9.85
N ILE A 635 42.17 -22.93 9.53
CA ILE A 635 43.42 -23.66 9.77
C ILE A 635 43.84 -23.57 11.24
N GLU A 636 43.68 -22.42 11.87
CA GLU A 636 44.10 -22.18 13.26
C GLU A 636 42.98 -22.43 14.28
N ASP A 637 41.74 -22.68 13.81
CA ASP A 637 40.49 -22.70 14.61
C ASP A 637 40.33 -21.45 15.49
N GLU A 638 40.99 -20.36 15.09
CA GLU A 638 41.02 -19.10 15.79
C GLU A 638 39.86 -18.20 15.32
N LYS A 639 39.28 -17.49 16.29
CA LYS A 639 38.14 -16.60 16.15
C LYS A 639 38.29 -15.64 14.93
N PRO A 640 37.39 -15.66 13.93
CA PRO A 640 37.26 -14.51 13.05
C PRO A 640 36.75 -13.32 13.87
N ALA A 641 37.22 -12.10 13.57
CA ALA A 641 36.90 -10.87 14.31
C ALA A 641 35.43 -10.40 14.14
N CYS A 642 34.45 -11.29 14.31
CA CYS A 642 33.11 -11.15 13.75
C CYS A 642 31.97 -11.62 14.67
N ILE A 643 30.72 -11.39 14.24
CA ILE A 643 29.47 -11.55 15.01
C ILE A 643 29.05 -13.03 15.08
N CYS A 644 29.82 -13.86 15.76
CA CYS A 644 29.38 -15.23 16.03
C CYS A 644 28.53 -15.23 17.31
N PRO A 645 27.30 -15.77 17.29
CA PRO A 645 26.52 -15.95 18.51
C PRO A 645 27.31 -16.75 19.54
N GLN A 646 27.13 -16.46 20.84
CA GLN A 646 27.85 -17.17 21.92
C GLN A 646 27.68 -18.69 21.86
N TRP A 647 26.50 -19.17 21.43
CA TRP A 647 26.25 -20.60 21.26
C TRP A 647 27.13 -21.21 20.15
N ALA A 648 27.42 -20.48 19.07
CA ALA A 648 28.25 -20.95 17.97
C ALA A 648 29.70 -21.11 18.42
N ILE A 649 30.14 -20.19 19.27
CA ILE A 649 31.45 -20.18 19.91
C ILE A 649 31.55 -21.36 20.88
N ALA A 650 30.57 -21.53 21.78
CA ALA A 650 30.54 -22.62 22.74
C ALA A 650 30.52 -23.99 22.06
N ALA A 651 29.72 -24.18 21.01
CA ALA A 651 29.66 -25.43 20.25
C ALA A 651 30.99 -25.75 19.55
N ASN A 652 31.71 -24.74 19.03
CA ASN A 652 33.03 -24.97 18.44
C ASN A 652 34.08 -25.27 19.53
N GLN A 653 34.06 -24.55 20.66
CA GLN A 653 34.96 -24.79 21.79
C GLN A 653 34.75 -26.17 22.42
N GLU A 654 33.51 -26.63 22.55
CA GLU A 654 33.21 -28.01 22.97
C GLU A 654 33.75 -29.04 21.97
N ARG A 655 33.68 -28.75 20.66
CA ARG A 655 34.26 -29.62 19.63
C ARG A 655 35.78 -29.71 19.73
N VAL A 656 36.46 -28.58 19.95
CA VAL A 656 37.92 -28.52 20.13
C VAL A 656 38.34 -29.22 21.44
N ASN A 657 37.63 -28.93 22.53
CA ASN A 657 37.97 -29.45 23.87
C ASN A 657 37.65 -30.93 24.04
N SER A 658 36.67 -31.47 23.31
CA SER A 658 36.31 -32.91 23.38
C SER A 658 37.28 -33.82 22.63
N GLY A 659 38.17 -33.27 21.79
CA GLY A 659 39.16 -34.07 21.05
C GLY A 659 38.56 -35.18 20.17
N GLN A 660 37.25 -35.13 19.90
CA GLN A 660 36.56 -36.14 19.10
C GLN A 660 36.84 -35.90 17.63
N SER A 661 37.81 -36.65 17.09
CA SER A 661 37.81 -36.97 15.66
C SER A 661 36.49 -37.66 15.32
N ASP A 662 35.75 -37.11 14.35
CA ASP A 662 34.56 -37.64 13.69
C ASP A 662 34.21 -39.11 14.03
N ASN A 663 33.57 -39.33 15.17
CA ASN A 663 32.92 -40.60 15.47
C ASN A 663 31.60 -40.32 16.18
N ASN A 664 30.55 -40.35 15.35
CA ASN A 664 29.21 -40.79 15.67
C ASN A 664 28.53 -40.12 16.87
N ASN A 665 27.81 -39.01 16.60
CA ASN A 665 26.45 -38.78 17.11
C ASN A 665 25.74 -37.53 16.53
N ASP A 666 26.18 -37.01 15.37
CA ASP A 666 25.40 -36.00 14.62
C ASP A 666 24.52 -36.74 13.59
N ALA A 667 23.38 -37.24 14.07
CA ALA A 667 22.47 -38.10 13.33
C ALA A 667 21.81 -37.33 12.17
N GLY A 668 22.45 -37.30 11.00
CA GLY A 668 21.88 -36.75 9.76
C GLY A 668 22.86 -36.57 8.60
N LEU A 669 24.16 -36.52 8.85
CA LEU A 669 25.16 -36.46 7.78
C LEU A 669 25.33 -37.86 7.17
N LYS A 670 24.85 -38.06 5.93
CA LYS A 670 25.25 -39.23 5.13
C LYS A 670 26.78 -39.32 5.17
N GLU A 671 27.31 -40.44 5.65
CA GLU A 671 28.72 -40.78 5.66
C GLU A 671 29.30 -40.64 4.25
N GLY A 672 29.88 -39.48 3.96
CA GLY A 672 30.64 -39.20 2.75
C GLY A 672 31.98 -38.63 3.17
N LYS A 673 33.06 -38.99 2.45
CA LYS A 673 34.37 -38.36 2.60
C LYS A 673 34.18 -36.83 2.63
N PRO A 674 34.80 -36.10 3.58
CA PRO A 674 34.78 -34.64 3.56
C PRO A 674 35.18 -34.16 2.17
N LEU A 675 34.39 -33.27 1.55
CA LEU A 675 34.79 -32.60 0.32
C LEU A 675 36.18 -31.99 0.54
N SER A 676 37.05 -32.09 -0.47
CA SER A 676 38.34 -31.42 -0.40
C SER A 676 38.10 -29.92 -0.21
N ILE A 677 39.03 -29.20 0.43
CA ILE A 677 38.93 -27.73 0.56
C ILE A 677 38.65 -27.09 -0.81
N GLN A 678 39.21 -27.66 -1.87
CA GLN A 678 39.04 -27.21 -3.27
C GLN A 678 37.61 -27.37 -3.82
N ASP A 679 36.78 -28.24 -3.22
CA ASP A 679 35.39 -28.46 -3.63
C ASP A 679 34.37 -27.75 -2.72
N ARG A 680 34.80 -27.29 -1.54
CA ARG A 680 33.97 -26.47 -0.62
C ARG A 680 33.97 -25.00 -0.97
N TYR A 681 35.08 -24.53 -1.55
CA TYR A 681 35.31 -23.13 -1.84
C TYR A 681 35.32 -22.86 -3.34
N PRO A 682 34.83 -21.69 -3.75
CA PRO A 682 34.89 -21.28 -5.15
C PRO A 682 36.34 -20.99 -5.55
N ARG A 683 36.74 -21.42 -6.75
CA ARG A 683 38.12 -21.23 -7.23
C ARG A 683 38.32 -19.82 -7.80
N PRO A 684 39.49 -19.17 -7.57
CA PRO A 684 39.89 -18.00 -8.35
C PRO A 684 39.87 -18.37 -9.84
N GLY A 685 38.91 -17.84 -10.61
CA GLY A 685 38.61 -18.33 -11.96
C GLY A 685 37.15 -18.70 -12.22
N GLU A 686 36.44 -19.25 -11.23
CA GLU A 686 35.06 -19.72 -11.39
C GLU A 686 34.02 -18.60 -11.43
N PHE A 687 34.44 -17.39 -11.08
CA PHE A 687 33.58 -16.20 -10.98
C PHE A 687 33.56 -15.35 -12.25
N PHE A 688 34.43 -15.64 -13.23
CA PHE A 688 34.49 -14.90 -14.48
C PHE A 688 33.35 -15.36 -15.41
N GLY A 689 32.62 -14.41 -15.99
CA GLY A 689 31.53 -14.71 -16.94
C GLY A 689 30.22 -13.96 -16.73
N ASN A 690 30.09 -13.11 -15.69
CA ASN A 690 28.90 -12.30 -15.45
C ASN A 690 29.24 -10.85 -15.05
N GLU A 691 30.08 -10.20 -15.86
CA GLU A 691 30.74 -8.92 -15.60
C GLU A 691 29.85 -7.67 -15.79
N GLN A 692 28.53 -7.82 -15.97
CA GLN A 692 27.65 -6.64 -16.07
C GLN A 692 27.48 -6.01 -14.68
N PRO A 693 27.92 -4.74 -14.48
CA PRO A 693 27.83 -4.07 -13.16
C PRO A 693 26.40 -4.07 -12.58
N ALA A 694 25.38 -4.00 -13.44
CA ALA A 694 23.97 -4.04 -13.06
C ALA A 694 23.57 -5.32 -12.28
N TYR A 695 24.26 -6.45 -12.46
CA TYR A 695 23.96 -7.67 -11.69
C TYR A 695 24.42 -7.58 -10.23
N GLY A 696 25.50 -6.84 -9.94
CA GLY A 696 25.98 -6.60 -8.59
C GLY A 696 24.99 -5.75 -7.79
N GLU A 697 24.57 -4.63 -8.37
CA GLU A 697 23.54 -3.74 -7.78
C GLU A 697 22.22 -4.48 -7.52
N HIS A 698 21.71 -5.22 -8.51
CA HIS A 698 20.47 -5.98 -8.36
C HIS A 698 20.60 -7.13 -7.35
N TYR A 699 21.77 -7.76 -7.23
CA TYR A 699 22.01 -8.77 -6.20
C TYR A 699 22.00 -8.16 -4.81
N ASN A 700 22.65 -7.01 -4.62
CA ASN A 700 22.62 -6.28 -3.35
C ASN A 700 21.19 -5.88 -2.98
N ALA A 701 20.36 -5.48 -3.96
CA ALA A 701 18.95 -5.23 -3.74
C ALA A 701 18.19 -6.50 -3.31
N ALA A 702 18.38 -7.62 -4.00
CA ALA A 702 17.75 -8.90 -3.66
C ALA A 702 18.19 -9.42 -2.27
N LEU A 703 19.47 -9.25 -1.91
CA LEU A 703 20.02 -9.57 -0.60
C LEU A 703 19.34 -8.73 0.48
N ARG A 704 19.23 -7.41 0.31
CA ARG A 704 18.51 -6.54 1.26
C ARG A 704 17.06 -7.00 1.44
N GLN A 705 16.34 -7.26 0.34
CA GLN A 705 14.93 -7.69 0.38
C GLN A 705 14.73 -9.01 1.13
N SER A 706 15.63 -9.98 0.93
CA SER A 706 15.54 -11.31 1.55
C SER A 706 16.14 -11.37 2.96
N ALA A 707 17.00 -10.42 3.34
CA ALA A 707 17.66 -10.39 4.64
C ALA A 707 16.95 -9.53 5.69
N ILE A 708 16.28 -8.44 5.28
CA ILE A 708 15.64 -7.51 6.22
C ILE A 708 14.65 -8.25 7.13
N GLY A 709 14.92 -8.13 8.45
CA GLY A 709 14.12 -8.72 9.52
C GLY A 709 13.97 -10.23 9.46
N ARG A 710 14.99 -10.91 8.91
CA ARG A 710 15.07 -12.38 8.86
C ARG A 710 16.35 -12.88 9.51
N ARG A 711 16.39 -14.19 9.74
CA ARG A 711 17.57 -14.92 10.23
C ARG A 711 17.96 -15.98 9.20
N PHE A 712 19.26 -16.07 8.95
CA PHE A 712 19.84 -17.23 8.31
C PHE A 712 19.83 -18.40 9.30
N PHE A 713 19.46 -19.59 8.86
CA PHE A 713 19.41 -20.77 9.71
C PHE A 713 19.83 -22.04 8.97
N ARG A 714 20.16 -23.07 9.74
CA ARG A 714 20.41 -24.44 9.27
C ARG A 714 19.45 -25.41 9.96
N THR A 715 18.99 -26.39 9.23
CA THR A 715 18.08 -27.44 9.73
C THR A 715 18.82 -28.71 10.13
N THR A 716 18.15 -29.63 10.83
CA THR A 716 18.71 -30.91 11.27
C THR A 716 19.13 -31.83 10.12
N LYS A 717 18.44 -31.82 8.97
CA LYS A 717 18.85 -32.54 7.75
C LYS A 717 19.89 -31.78 6.90
N GLY A 718 20.35 -30.61 7.35
CA GLY A 718 21.40 -29.85 6.67
C GLY A 718 20.91 -28.90 5.57
N TYR A 719 19.64 -28.49 5.56
CA TYR A 719 19.21 -27.42 4.67
C TYR A 719 19.64 -26.04 5.21
N MET A 720 19.84 -25.09 4.32
CA MET A 720 20.07 -23.67 4.64
C MET A 720 18.82 -22.88 4.30
N GLY A 721 18.46 -21.93 5.15
CA GLY A 721 17.28 -21.11 4.92
C GLY A 721 17.37 -19.70 5.47
N MET A 722 16.42 -18.88 5.03
CA MET A 722 16.13 -17.52 5.50
C MET A 722 14.72 -17.50 6.06
N GLY A 723 14.56 -17.18 7.35
CA GLY A 723 13.28 -17.31 8.04
C GLY A 723 12.98 -16.18 9.02
N PRO A 724 11.87 -16.28 9.76
CA PRO A 724 11.38 -15.23 10.66
C PRO A 724 12.39 -14.83 11.75
N LYS A 725 12.43 -13.53 12.12
CA LYS A 725 13.39 -13.00 13.10
C LYS A 725 13.35 -13.61 14.51
N ASN A 726 12.26 -14.30 14.87
CA ASN A 726 12.04 -14.93 16.16
C ASN A 726 12.11 -16.46 16.11
N LEU A 727 12.53 -17.03 14.97
CA LEU A 727 12.82 -18.46 14.87
C LEU A 727 13.96 -18.83 15.83
N THR A 728 13.90 -20.04 16.38
CA THR A 728 14.90 -20.65 17.25
C THR A 728 15.01 -22.15 17.03
N LYS A 729 16.03 -22.76 17.62
CA LYS A 729 16.25 -24.21 17.59
C LYS A 729 15.00 -24.99 18.02
N GLY A 730 14.63 -26.01 17.23
CA GLY A 730 13.47 -26.86 17.47
C GLY A 730 12.18 -26.39 16.78
N ASP A 731 12.15 -25.19 16.21
CA ASP A 731 11.04 -24.76 15.35
C ASP A 731 10.95 -25.64 14.10
N HIS A 732 9.73 -25.89 13.62
CA HIS A 732 9.48 -26.83 12.52
C HIS A 732 9.50 -26.11 11.19
N ILE A 733 10.21 -26.67 10.22
CA ILE A 733 10.15 -26.28 8.80
C ILE A 733 9.10 -27.13 8.13
N VAL A 734 8.09 -26.47 7.58
CA VAL A 734 6.85 -27.10 7.13
C VAL A 734 6.52 -26.63 5.73
N ILE A 735 6.06 -27.54 4.88
CA ILE A 735 5.39 -27.17 3.62
C ILE A 735 3.91 -27.32 3.85
N LEU A 736 3.13 -26.29 3.54
CA LEU A 736 1.67 -26.33 3.64
C LEU A 736 1.07 -26.61 2.26
N LYS A 737 0.07 -27.49 2.20
CA LYS A 737 -0.60 -27.87 0.95
C LYS A 737 -1.30 -26.65 0.34
N GLY A 738 -1.01 -26.36 -0.93
CA GLY A 738 -1.46 -25.14 -1.61
C GLY A 738 -0.69 -23.85 -1.24
N GLY A 739 0.44 -23.96 -0.54
CA GLY A 739 1.36 -22.85 -0.28
C GLY A 739 2.56 -22.84 -1.23
N SER A 740 2.98 -21.65 -1.65
CA SER A 740 4.12 -21.49 -2.57
C SER A 740 5.49 -21.53 -1.88
N LEU A 741 5.54 -21.30 -0.56
CA LEU A 741 6.77 -21.27 0.24
C LEU A 741 6.75 -22.27 1.41
N PRO A 742 7.92 -22.66 1.93
CA PRO A 742 8.03 -23.21 3.27
C PRO A 742 7.59 -22.20 4.35
N PHE A 743 7.11 -22.71 5.47
CA PHE A 743 6.71 -21.94 6.65
C PHE A 743 7.40 -22.48 7.90
N VAL A 744 7.56 -21.61 8.90
CA VAL A 744 8.10 -21.97 10.22
C VAL A 744 6.97 -22.01 11.22
N LEU A 745 6.75 -23.18 11.81
CA LEU A 745 5.73 -23.43 12.82
C LEU A 745 6.36 -23.75 14.17
N ARG A 746 5.76 -23.25 15.25
CA ARG A 746 6.11 -23.62 16.62
C ARG A 746 4.93 -24.34 17.26
N LYS A 747 5.19 -25.50 17.88
CA LYS A 747 4.13 -26.24 18.58
C LYS A 747 3.56 -25.38 19.70
N ALA A 748 2.23 -25.26 19.77
CA ALA A 748 1.56 -24.49 20.81
C ALA A 748 1.55 -25.26 22.14
N ASP A 749 1.57 -24.52 23.27
CA ASP A 749 1.51 -25.12 24.62
C ASP A 749 0.12 -25.70 24.94
N ALA A 750 -0.92 -25.28 24.22
CA ALA A 750 -2.32 -25.61 24.47
C ALA A 750 -2.69 -27.10 24.24
N GLY A 751 -1.75 -27.93 23.79
CA GLY A 751 -1.99 -29.34 23.47
C GLY A 751 -2.68 -29.54 22.13
N ASP A 752 -3.15 -30.76 21.87
CA ASP A 752 -3.84 -31.12 20.63
C ASP A 752 -5.34 -30.78 20.74
N VAL A 753 -5.94 -30.28 19.66
CA VAL A 753 -7.39 -30.00 19.56
C VAL A 753 -8.00 -31.04 18.63
N ASP A 754 -9.01 -31.77 19.11
CA ASP A 754 -9.62 -32.90 18.39
C ASP A 754 -8.61 -33.94 17.86
N GLY A 755 -7.51 -34.13 18.61
CA GLY A 755 -6.42 -35.04 18.23
C GLY A 755 -5.48 -34.51 17.15
N MET A 756 -5.66 -33.27 16.70
CA MET A 756 -4.77 -32.58 15.78
C MET A 756 -3.77 -31.68 16.54
N PRO A 757 -2.48 -31.71 16.19
CA PRO A 757 -1.49 -30.87 16.83
C PRO A 757 -1.72 -29.39 16.46
N VAL A 758 -1.64 -28.53 17.47
CA VAL A 758 -1.80 -27.09 17.32
C VAL A 758 -0.43 -26.42 17.20
N PHE A 759 -0.32 -25.51 16.25
CA PHE A 759 0.88 -24.73 15.98
C PHE A 759 0.57 -23.24 15.93
N THR A 760 1.55 -22.45 16.37
CA THR A 760 1.65 -21.03 16.10
C THR A 760 2.46 -20.82 14.83
N LEU A 761 1.92 -20.07 13.87
CA LEU A 761 2.66 -19.63 12.69
C LEU A 761 3.66 -18.55 13.08
N LEU A 762 4.96 -18.79 12.88
CA LEU A 762 5.98 -17.76 13.06
C LEU A 762 6.07 -16.88 11.82
N GLY A 763 6.03 -17.48 10.64
CA GLY A 763 6.04 -16.81 9.33
C GLY A 763 6.58 -17.73 8.23
N GLU A 764 6.64 -17.21 7.01
CA GLU A 764 7.29 -17.89 5.88
C GLU A 764 8.81 -18.07 6.07
N ALA A 765 9.39 -19.00 5.32
CA ALA A 765 10.82 -19.13 5.14
C ALA A 765 11.15 -19.50 3.70
N TYR A 766 12.30 -19.03 3.22
CA TYR A 766 12.94 -19.64 2.06
C TYR A 766 13.91 -20.71 2.55
N VAL A 767 13.82 -21.91 2.00
CA VAL A 767 14.76 -23.01 2.26
C VAL A 767 15.25 -23.57 0.94
N HIS A 768 16.56 -23.47 0.70
CA HIS A 768 17.14 -23.93 -0.56
C HIS A 768 17.08 -25.46 -0.64
N GLY A 769 16.53 -26.00 -1.72
CA GLY A 769 16.26 -27.44 -1.82
C GLY A 769 14.89 -27.87 -1.31
N LEU A 770 14.03 -26.94 -0.88
CA LEU A 770 12.61 -27.20 -0.55
C LEU A 770 11.62 -26.21 -1.20
N SER A 771 12.07 -25.02 -1.60
CA SER A 771 11.20 -23.91 -2.03
C SER A 771 10.76 -24.01 -3.50
N GLU A 772 11.33 -24.95 -4.28
CA GLU A 772 10.99 -25.18 -5.69
C GLU A 772 10.25 -26.51 -5.91
N GLY A 773 9.78 -27.13 -4.82
CA GLY A 773 8.97 -28.34 -4.83
C GLY A 773 9.78 -29.63 -4.91
N GLU A 774 11.08 -29.56 -4.59
CA GLU A 774 12.04 -30.66 -4.73
C GLU A 774 11.64 -31.90 -3.92
N ILE A 775 11.03 -31.72 -2.74
CA ILE A 775 10.61 -32.83 -1.88
C ILE A 775 9.41 -33.63 -2.44
N LEU A 776 8.61 -33.00 -3.31
CA LEU A 776 7.45 -33.63 -3.96
C LEU A 776 7.75 -33.95 -5.45
N GLN A 777 8.95 -33.66 -5.95
CA GLN A 777 9.27 -33.72 -7.37
C GLN A 777 9.16 -35.13 -7.95
N ASP A 778 9.45 -36.16 -7.15
CA ASP A 778 9.34 -37.56 -7.54
C ASP A 778 7.97 -38.17 -7.17
N CYS A 779 7.07 -37.40 -6.56
CA CYS A 779 5.73 -37.86 -6.20
C CYS A 779 4.81 -37.83 -7.43
N LYS A 780 4.25 -38.99 -7.79
CA LYS A 780 3.33 -39.11 -8.94
C LYS A 780 2.04 -38.35 -8.74
N ASP A 781 1.60 -38.23 -7.49
CA ASP A 781 0.37 -37.54 -7.11
C ASP A 781 0.62 -36.75 -5.81
N PRO A 782 1.20 -35.54 -5.93
CA PRO A 782 1.53 -34.71 -4.76
C PRO A 782 0.33 -34.38 -3.88
N ASP A 783 -0.90 -34.38 -4.41
CA ASP A 783 -2.11 -34.08 -3.65
C ASP A 783 -2.44 -35.19 -2.64
N ASN A 784 -2.10 -36.44 -2.95
CA ASN A 784 -2.41 -37.63 -2.16
C ASN A 784 -1.17 -38.26 -1.52
N ASP A 785 -0.09 -37.49 -1.35
CA ASP A 785 1.10 -37.96 -0.67
C ASP A 785 0.78 -38.38 0.79
N PRO A 786 1.17 -39.59 1.24
CA PRO A 786 0.80 -40.10 2.57
C PRO A 786 1.45 -39.35 3.73
N ASN A 787 2.43 -38.47 3.46
CA ASN A 787 3.11 -37.70 4.50
C ASN A 787 2.37 -36.41 4.88
N TRP A 788 1.30 -36.04 4.16
CA TRP A 788 0.42 -34.94 4.58
C TRP A 788 -0.22 -35.27 5.93
N THR A 789 -0.04 -34.38 6.90
CA THR A 789 -0.65 -34.48 8.24
C THR A 789 -1.53 -33.26 8.45
N ARG A 790 -2.75 -33.46 8.96
CA ARG A 790 -3.63 -32.35 9.30
C ARG A 790 -3.18 -31.69 10.61
N VAL A 791 -3.06 -30.37 10.59
CA VAL A 791 -2.63 -29.56 11.74
C VAL A 791 -3.52 -28.33 11.88
N ILE A 792 -3.51 -27.73 13.07
CA ILE A 792 -4.25 -26.50 13.35
C ILE A 792 -3.27 -25.35 13.53
N LEU A 793 -3.51 -24.24 12.84
CA LEU A 793 -2.90 -22.95 13.13
C LEU A 793 -3.81 -22.15 14.06
N SER A 794 -3.26 -21.68 15.17
CA SER A 794 -3.96 -20.84 16.18
C SER A 794 -3.40 -19.44 16.25
#